data_AF-A0A961JXE3-F1
#
_entry.id   AF-A0A961JXE3-F1
#
_cell.length_a   1.000
_cell.length_b   1.000
_cell.length_c   1.000
_cell.angle_alpha   90.00
_cell.angle_beta   90.00
_cell.angle_gamma   90.00
#
_symmetry.space_group_name_H-M   'P 1'
#
loop_
_entity.id
_entity.type
_entity.pdbx_description
1 polymer ?
#
loop_
_entity_poly.entity_id
_entity_poly.type
_entity_poly.pdbx_seq_one_letter_code
_entity_poly.pdbx_strand_id
1 'polypeptide(L)'
;MSLPPGFLDELRNRVSIAQVVGRKVTWDPRKSIAARGDYWAPCPFHHEKTASFHVDDAKGFYYCFGCHAKGDALSFLRETENMGFMEAVETLAREAGMSLPAQDPAAAARAAEAKGLAEAMEAAVQFYRLQLNGARATAARAYLERRGLARATIERFEIGFAPEGRTLLLEHLTDKGFERKKLVEAGLVGLPREGGSPYDRFRNRIMFPIRDTRGRAIAFGARAIAEGQEPKYLNSPETPLFDKGRSLYNIGPARTAAHKAGALVVTEGYMDVIALAEAGIEHAVAPLGTAITEAQLEAIWRLSPEPVVALDGDKAGLGAAHRLIELALPLLAPGRALRFALLPAGQDPDDVVRHGGAEAMQRIISESLPMVELIWSRETEGQVLDSPERRAALDARLRAKLASIRDENLRAHYQSEIRTRRAKLFATPEREERPARRTGAPHPGRKARGRLPWTVAAAPRPETLASLLGRGEPGLFAESRIRECAILAGCINHPELATEFEDRLERVPFTCPDLEKIRDALLSSLEAALNAPDPAEELGRAIGQRTGRNPLIDLLAPGQVRANRYLSRSAEPEQARRAIDEELTRHAATLGRSAETLEAQREIIADEGEGLTWRLSEAVSAEFEANTRPLAEAGQSSEDEASLSRELESMIARHNSRQPKTR
;
A
#
# COMPACT_ATOMS: atom_id res chain seq x y z
N MET A 1 3.77 -28.79 18.12
CA MET A 1 2.96 -29.31 19.24
C MET A 1 1.72 -29.88 18.61
N SER A 2 1.45 -31.18 18.74
CA SER A 2 0.20 -31.74 18.24
C SER A 2 -0.82 -31.66 19.37
N LEU A 3 -1.93 -30.97 19.15
CA LEU A 3 -3.06 -30.99 20.07
C LEU A 3 -3.76 -32.34 19.89
N PRO A 4 -4.18 -33.03 20.97
CA PRO A 4 -4.97 -34.24 20.88
C PRO A 4 -6.21 -33.99 20.02
N PRO A 5 -6.67 -35.00 19.27
CA PRO A 5 -7.94 -34.94 18.57
C PRO A 5 -9.04 -34.48 19.52
N GLY A 6 -9.80 -33.44 19.15
CA GLY A 6 -10.90 -32.90 19.94
C GLY A 6 -10.54 -31.86 21.02
N PHE A 7 -9.26 -31.62 21.33
CA PHE A 7 -8.89 -30.60 22.34
C PHE A 7 -9.36 -29.19 21.96
N LEU A 8 -9.24 -28.83 20.67
CA LEU A 8 -9.70 -27.53 20.18
C LEU A 8 -11.22 -27.39 20.26
N ASP A 9 -11.95 -28.47 20.04
CA ASP A 9 -13.41 -28.46 20.10
C ASP A 9 -13.88 -28.38 21.56
N GLU A 10 -13.21 -29.10 22.47
CA GLU A 10 -13.44 -28.95 23.91
C GLU A 10 -13.13 -27.52 24.39
N LEU A 11 -12.03 -26.94 23.92
CA LEU A 11 -11.65 -25.56 24.25
C LEU A 11 -12.69 -24.55 23.77
N ARG A 12 -13.17 -24.69 22.53
CA ARG A 12 -14.24 -23.85 21.97
C ARG A 12 -15.54 -23.96 22.77
N ASN A 13 -15.86 -25.16 23.26
CA ASN A 13 -17.09 -25.38 24.05
C ASN A 13 -17.01 -24.84 25.48
N ARG A 14 -15.81 -24.67 26.06
CA ARG A 14 -15.64 -24.13 27.42
C ARG A 14 -15.44 -22.62 27.46
N VAL A 15 -15.14 -22.00 26.34
CA VAL A 15 -14.84 -20.57 26.24
C VAL A 15 -16.06 -19.84 25.69
N SER A 16 -16.59 -18.89 26.47
CA SER A 16 -17.57 -17.93 25.96
C SER A 16 -16.87 -16.90 25.07
N ILE A 17 -17.26 -16.85 23.79
CA ILE A 17 -16.72 -15.86 22.86
C ILE A 17 -17.17 -14.44 23.25
N ALA A 18 -18.35 -14.28 23.83
CA ALA A 18 -18.80 -13.00 24.38
C ALA A 18 -17.89 -12.53 25.53
N GLN A 19 -17.43 -13.42 26.41
CA GLN A 19 -16.48 -13.03 27.45
C GLN A 19 -15.10 -12.65 26.91
N VAL A 20 -14.66 -13.28 25.82
CA VAL A 20 -13.38 -12.97 25.17
C VAL A 20 -13.46 -11.63 24.44
N VAL A 21 -14.47 -11.45 23.59
CA VAL A 21 -14.68 -10.22 22.81
C VAL A 21 -14.99 -9.03 23.72
N GLY A 22 -15.78 -9.24 24.78
CA GLY A 22 -16.24 -8.18 25.69
C GLY A 22 -15.13 -7.46 26.47
N ARG A 23 -13.88 -7.93 26.36
CA ARG A 23 -12.69 -7.26 26.89
C ARG A 23 -12.23 -6.09 26.03
N LYS A 24 -12.56 -6.12 24.73
CA LYS A 24 -12.09 -5.16 23.73
C LYS A 24 -13.19 -4.24 23.25
N VAL A 25 -14.45 -4.68 23.32
CA VAL A 25 -15.59 -3.92 22.84
C VAL A 25 -16.51 -3.53 23.99
N THR A 26 -17.23 -2.43 23.79
CA THR A 26 -18.36 -2.07 24.64
C THR A 26 -19.63 -2.56 23.98
N TRP A 27 -20.37 -3.43 24.67
CA TRP A 27 -21.64 -3.97 24.16
C TRP A 27 -22.71 -2.89 24.04
N ASP A 28 -23.43 -2.87 22.93
CA ASP A 28 -24.61 -2.04 22.71
C ASP A 28 -25.77 -2.61 23.53
N PRO A 29 -26.26 -1.91 24.56
CA PRO A 29 -27.28 -2.44 25.46
C PRO A 29 -28.68 -2.50 24.83
N ARG A 30 -28.91 -1.84 23.68
CA ARG A 30 -30.20 -1.84 22.99
C ARG A 30 -30.32 -2.99 22.01
N LYS A 31 -29.23 -3.34 21.34
CA LYS A 31 -29.18 -4.45 20.38
C LYS A 31 -28.80 -5.78 21.02
N SER A 32 -27.98 -5.77 22.08
CA SER A 32 -27.54 -7.00 22.74
C SER A 32 -28.66 -7.59 23.60
N ILE A 33 -28.94 -8.88 23.40
CA ILE A 33 -29.86 -9.68 24.21
C ILE A 33 -29.04 -10.76 24.92
N ALA A 34 -28.41 -10.38 26.04
CA ALA A 34 -27.52 -11.27 26.79
C ALA A 34 -28.20 -12.60 27.20
N ALA A 35 -29.50 -12.58 27.50
CA ALA A 35 -30.27 -13.79 27.84
C ALA A 35 -30.36 -14.82 26.69
N ARG A 36 -30.15 -14.39 25.43
CA ARG A 36 -30.10 -15.25 24.24
C ARG A 36 -28.67 -15.55 23.78
N GLY A 37 -27.65 -15.04 24.48
CA GLY A 37 -26.26 -15.11 24.02
C GLY A 37 -25.97 -14.27 22.77
N ASP A 38 -26.83 -13.29 22.48
CA ASP A 38 -26.74 -12.42 21.30
C ASP A 38 -26.17 -11.06 21.72
N TYR A 39 -24.99 -10.71 21.21
CA TYR A 39 -24.28 -9.49 21.59
C TYR A 39 -23.90 -8.66 20.37
N TRP A 40 -24.05 -7.35 20.48
CA TRP A 40 -23.76 -6.40 19.41
C TRP A 40 -22.82 -5.31 19.91
N ALA A 41 -21.85 -4.93 19.09
CA ALA A 41 -20.93 -3.82 19.38
C ALA A 41 -20.50 -3.11 18.09
N PRO A 42 -19.90 -1.91 18.18
CA PRO A 42 -19.07 -1.39 17.10
C PRO A 42 -17.89 -2.32 16.84
N CYS A 43 -17.53 -2.51 15.58
CA CYS A 43 -16.47 -3.43 15.19
C CYS A 43 -15.08 -3.04 15.74
N PRO A 44 -14.32 -3.99 16.31
CA PRO A 44 -12.95 -3.76 16.72
C PRO A 44 -11.94 -3.84 15.55
N PHE A 45 -12.36 -4.29 14.36
CA PHE A 45 -11.49 -4.49 13.19
C PHE A 45 -11.50 -3.31 12.21
N HIS A 46 -12.53 -2.47 12.23
CA HIS A 46 -12.63 -1.27 11.41
C HIS A 46 -13.36 -0.16 12.16
N HIS A 47 -13.13 1.09 11.79
CA HIS A 47 -13.74 2.23 12.47
C HIS A 47 -15.18 2.47 12.02
N GLU A 48 -16.13 2.27 12.92
CA GLU A 48 -17.54 2.59 12.73
C GLU A 48 -18.19 3.11 14.02
N LYS A 49 -19.31 3.82 13.88
CA LYS A 49 -20.07 4.35 15.03
C LYS A 49 -21.30 3.50 15.38
N THR A 50 -21.82 2.77 14.41
CA THR A 50 -22.99 1.90 14.57
C THR A 50 -22.54 0.51 14.99
N ALA A 51 -23.34 -0.17 15.81
CA ALA A 51 -23.06 -1.54 16.19
C ALA A 51 -23.39 -2.50 15.02
N SER A 52 -22.37 -2.88 14.25
CA SER A 52 -22.43 -3.87 13.16
C SER A 52 -21.72 -5.19 13.50
N PHE A 53 -20.99 -5.24 14.63
CA PHE A 53 -20.28 -6.43 15.09
C PHE A 53 -21.19 -7.29 15.94
N HIS A 54 -21.57 -8.44 15.42
CA HIS A 54 -22.45 -9.40 16.08
C HIS A 54 -21.66 -10.59 16.60
N VAL A 55 -21.93 -10.98 17.84
CA VAL A 55 -21.37 -12.16 18.50
C VAL A 55 -22.52 -13.04 18.95
N ASP A 56 -22.56 -14.24 18.40
CA ASP A 56 -23.47 -15.32 18.83
C ASP A 56 -22.68 -16.24 19.77
N ASP A 57 -22.86 -16.03 21.06
CA ASP A 57 -22.14 -16.77 22.11
C ASP A 57 -22.55 -18.24 22.16
N ALA A 58 -23.81 -18.53 21.84
CA ALA A 58 -24.32 -19.90 21.81
C ALA A 58 -23.72 -20.72 20.66
N LYS A 59 -23.50 -20.08 19.50
CA LYS A 59 -22.86 -20.71 18.34
C LYS A 59 -21.33 -20.54 18.31
N GLY A 60 -20.77 -19.73 19.22
CA GLY A 60 -19.33 -19.58 19.40
C GLY A 60 -18.61 -18.84 18.27
N PHE A 61 -19.30 -17.94 17.55
CA PHE A 61 -18.70 -17.15 16.48
C PHE A 61 -19.06 -15.67 16.51
N TYR A 62 -18.23 -14.85 15.88
CA TYR A 62 -18.54 -13.46 15.56
C TYR A 62 -18.65 -13.25 14.05
N TYR A 63 -19.43 -12.25 13.67
CA TYR A 63 -19.52 -11.74 12.32
C TYR A 63 -19.73 -10.24 12.35
N CYS A 64 -18.90 -9.52 11.59
CA CYS A 64 -19.07 -8.10 11.37
C CYS A 64 -19.85 -7.85 10.08
N PHE A 65 -20.99 -7.17 10.18
CA PHE A 65 -21.78 -6.83 9.00
C PHE A 65 -21.19 -5.68 8.17
N GLY A 66 -20.35 -4.81 8.77
CA GLY A 66 -19.65 -3.75 8.02
C GLY A 66 -18.42 -4.21 7.22
N CYS A 67 -17.48 -4.97 7.82
CA CYS A 67 -16.23 -5.37 7.17
C CYS A 67 -16.12 -6.87 6.84
N HIS A 68 -17.17 -7.65 7.12
CA HIS A 68 -17.24 -9.09 6.91
C HIS A 68 -16.23 -9.93 7.71
N ALA A 69 -15.53 -9.34 8.68
CA ALA A 69 -14.67 -10.06 9.61
C ALA A 69 -15.48 -11.13 10.34
N LYS A 70 -14.97 -12.36 10.39
CA LYS A 70 -15.65 -13.50 10.99
C LYS A 70 -14.67 -14.47 11.62
N GLY A 71 -15.07 -15.12 12.70
CA GLY A 71 -14.20 -16.09 13.37
C GLY A 71 -14.77 -16.61 14.68
N ASP A 72 -13.98 -17.42 15.35
CA ASP A 72 -14.23 -17.91 16.70
C ASP A 72 -13.38 -17.11 17.72
N ALA A 73 -13.45 -17.46 19.01
CA ALA A 73 -12.66 -16.83 20.05
C ALA A 73 -11.14 -16.89 19.79
N LEU A 74 -10.65 -17.96 19.13
CA LEU A 74 -9.23 -18.10 18.76
C LEU A 74 -8.86 -17.12 17.66
N SER A 75 -9.64 -17.05 16.58
CA SER A 75 -9.42 -16.07 15.51
C SER A 75 -9.47 -14.65 16.05
N PHE A 76 -10.43 -14.35 16.94
CA PHE A 76 -10.56 -13.03 17.55
C PHE A 76 -9.27 -12.60 18.28
N LEU A 77 -8.72 -13.45 19.15
CA LEU A 77 -7.47 -13.13 19.86
C LEU A 77 -6.28 -13.02 18.91
N ARG A 78 -6.20 -13.89 17.90
CA ARG A 78 -5.12 -13.83 16.92
C ARG A 78 -5.14 -12.53 16.13
N GLU A 79 -6.32 -12.08 15.73
CA GLU A 79 -6.50 -10.89 14.89
C GLU A 79 -6.42 -9.60 15.73
N THR A 80 -7.02 -9.56 16.92
CA THR A 80 -7.04 -8.35 17.77
C THR A 80 -5.82 -8.20 18.67
N GLU A 81 -5.12 -9.29 19.02
CA GLU A 81 -3.95 -9.26 19.91
C GLU A 81 -2.65 -9.67 19.20
N ASN A 82 -2.73 -9.95 17.90
CA ASN A 82 -1.60 -10.36 17.06
C ASN A 82 -0.83 -11.57 17.64
N MET A 83 -1.59 -12.51 18.22
CA MET A 83 -1.06 -13.70 18.87
C MET A 83 -0.80 -14.83 17.88
N GLY A 84 0.24 -15.63 18.15
CA GLY A 84 0.43 -16.90 17.46
C GLY A 84 -0.70 -17.89 17.80
N PHE A 85 -0.96 -18.87 16.93
CA PHE A 85 -2.03 -19.86 17.14
C PHE A 85 -1.92 -20.56 18.50
N MET A 86 -0.74 -21.10 18.83
CA MET A 86 -0.52 -21.78 20.11
C MET A 86 -0.61 -20.84 21.31
N GLU A 87 -0.25 -19.58 21.15
CA GLU A 87 -0.36 -18.57 22.21
C GLU A 87 -1.82 -18.22 22.51
N ALA A 88 -2.66 -18.11 21.47
CA ALA A 88 -4.10 -17.96 21.63
C ALA A 88 -4.73 -19.18 22.30
N VAL A 89 -4.32 -20.40 21.91
CA VAL A 89 -4.75 -21.66 22.55
C VAL A 89 -4.33 -21.71 24.03
N GLU A 90 -3.09 -21.34 24.35
CA GLU A 90 -2.57 -21.28 25.73
C GLU A 90 -3.35 -20.29 26.60
N THR A 91 -3.72 -19.14 26.03
CA THR A 91 -4.47 -18.08 26.72
C THR A 91 -5.89 -18.55 27.03
N LEU A 92 -6.61 -19.04 26.03
CA LEU A 92 -7.97 -19.54 26.20
C LEU A 92 -8.05 -20.78 27.10
N ALA A 93 -7.08 -21.70 27.01
CA ALA A 93 -7.07 -22.90 27.85
C ALA A 93 -6.93 -22.55 29.34
N ARG A 94 -6.10 -21.55 29.66
CA ARG A 94 -5.92 -21.05 31.03
C ARG A 94 -7.22 -20.47 31.60
N GLU A 95 -7.99 -19.77 30.77
CA GLU A 95 -9.26 -19.16 31.16
C GLU A 95 -10.37 -20.19 31.33
N ALA A 96 -10.40 -21.19 30.45
CA ALA A 96 -11.31 -22.33 30.54
C ALA A 96 -10.97 -23.32 31.68
N GLY A 97 -9.91 -23.05 32.46
CA GLY A 97 -9.39 -23.97 33.47
C GLY A 97 -8.95 -25.32 32.89
N MET A 98 -8.64 -25.36 31.59
CA MET A 98 -8.19 -26.56 30.89
C MET A 98 -6.68 -26.71 31.02
N SER A 99 -6.25 -27.85 31.53
CA SER A 99 -4.86 -28.25 31.41
C SER A 99 -4.57 -28.47 29.92
N LEU A 100 -3.58 -27.75 29.39
CA LEU A 100 -3.05 -28.06 28.07
C LEU A 100 -2.60 -29.52 28.05
N PRO A 101 -2.76 -30.22 26.92
CA PRO A 101 -2.34 -31.61 26.78
C PRO A 101 -0.89 -31.74 27.25
N ALA A 102 -0.59 -32.86 27.93
CA ALA A 102 0.76 -33.15 28.37
C ALA A 102 1.70 -32.91 27.19
N GLN A 103 2.58 -31.92 27.35
CA GLN A 103 3.61 -31.67 26.36
C GLN A 103 4.34 -32.99 26.15
N ASP A 104 4.55 -33.37 24.89
CA ASP A 104 5.56 -34.37 24.53
C ASP A 104 6.73 -34.21 25.51
N PRO A 105 7.16 -35.25 26.24
CA PRO A 105 8.24 -35.13 27.22
C PRO A 105 9.46 -34.36 26.68
N ALA A 106 9.73 -34.47 25.38
CA ALA A 106 10.75 -33.67 24.71
C ALA A 106 10.40 -32.18 24.52
N ALA A 107 9.13 -31.83 24.31
CA ALA A 107 8.65 -30.45 24.33
C ALA A 107 8.64 -29.85 25.75
N ALA A 108 8.25 -30.64 26.77
CA ALA A 108 8.30 -30.24 28.18
C ALA A 108 9.74 -29.96 28.63
N ALA A 109 10.67 -30.86 28.28
CA ALA A 109 12.09 -30.67 28.55
C ALA A 109 12.63 -29.40 27.87
N ARG A 110 12.31 -29.17 26.60
CA ARG A 110 12.71 -27.94 25.87
C ARG A 110 12.12 -26.67 26.50
N ALA A 111 10.86 -26.70 26.95
CA ALA A 111 10.25 -25.57 27.63
C ALA A 111 10.89 -25.27 28.99
N ALA A 112 11.21 -26.32 29.75
CA ALA A 112 11.93 -26.18 31.02
C ALA A 112 13.37 -25.67 30.83
N GLU A 113 14.06 -26.15 29.79
CA GLU A 113 15.39 -25.67 29.40
C GLU A 113 15.34 -24.19 28.99
N ALA A 114 14.43 -23.81 28.08
CA ALA A 114 14.23 -22.42 27.68
C ALA A 114 13.87 -21.51 28.88
N LYS A 115 13.08 -22.01 29.83
CA LYS A 115 12.77 -21.28 31.07
C LYS A 115 14.04 -21.03 31.89
N GLY A 116 14.88 -22.04 32.09
CA GLY A 116 16.14 -21.88 32.83
C GLY A 116 17.12 -20.93 32.15
N LEU A 117 17.18 -20.94 30.81
CA LEU A 117 17.98 -19.97 30.05
C LEU A 117 17.44 -18.54 30.22
N ALA A 118 16.11 -18.36 30.21
CA ALA A 118 15.48 -17.05 30.37
C ALA A 118 15.67 -16.49 31.78
N GLU A 119 15.60 -17.34 32.82
CA GLU A 119 15.91 -16.96 34.20
C GLU A 119 17.37 -16.48 34.34
N ALA A 120 18.31 -17.14 33.67
CA ALA A 120 19.70 -16.68 33.60
C ALA A 120 19.83 -15.32 32.88
N MET A 121 19.03 -15.07 31.84
CA MET A 121 19.02 -13.76 31.15
C MET A 121 18.51 -12.66 32.06
N GLU A 122 17.39 -12.86 32.75
CA GLU A 122 16.88 -11.87 33.69
C GLU A 122 17.87 -11.59 34.83
N ALA A 123 18.52 -12.63 35.36
CA ALA A 123 19.57 -12.45 36.35
C ALA A 123 20.75 -11.61 35.83
N ALA A 124 21.12 -11.78 34.56
CA ALA A 124 22.12 -10.95 33.91
C ALA A 124 21.66 -9.50 33.67
N VAL A 125 20.39 -9.27 33.32
CA VAL A 125 19.80 -7.92 33.22
C VAL A 125 19.95 -7.21 34.57
N GLN A 126 19.55 -7.86 35.66
CA GLN A 126 19.67 -7.29 37.01
C GLN A 126 21.12 -7.01 37.40
N PHE A 127 22.04 -7.92 37.07
CA PHE A 127 23.47 -7.70 37.29
C PHE A 127 23.97 -6.46 36.56
N TYR A 128 23.72 -6.33 35.26
CA TYR A 128 24.22 -5.18 34.49
C TYR A 128 23.58 -3.85 34.91
N ARG A 129 22.29 -3.85 35.29
CA ARG A 129 21.63 -2.67 35.87
C ARG A 129 22.28 -2.27 37.20
N LEU A 130 22.62 -3.23 38.05
CA LEU A 130 23.33 -2.97 39.30
C LEU A 130 24.72 -2.40 39.05
N GLN A 131 25.47 -2.98 38.10
CA GLN A 131 26.81 -2.52 37.74
C GLN A 131 26.82 -1.07 37.21
N LEU A 132 25.78 -0.63 36.50
CA LEU A 132 25.66 0.76 36.03
C LEU A 132 25.59 1.78 37.18
N ASN A 133 25.10 1.36 38.36
CA ASN A 133 25.07 2.19 39.57
C ASN A 133 26.35 2.06 40.41
N GLY A 134 27.27 1.15 40.05
CA GLY A 134 28.51 0.92 40.79
C GLY A 134 29.62 1.93 40.50
N ALA A 135 30.69 1.88 41.30
CA ALA A 135 31.84 2.77 41.16
C ALA A 135 32.57 2.63 39.81
N ARG A 136 32.57 1.43 39.21
CA ARG A 136 33.23 1.15 37.93
C ARG A 136 32.51 1.75 36.70
N ALA A 137 31.30 2.27 36.88
CA ALA A 137 30.46 2.77 35.79
C ALA A 137 30.54 4.29 35.57
N THR A 138 31.52 5.00 36.15
CA THR A 138 31.65 6.46 35.99
C THR A 138 31.72 6.89 34.52
N ALA A 139 32.57 6.23 33.71
CA ALA A 139 32.67 6.54 32.29
C ALA A 139 31.38 6.19 31.51
N ALA A 140 30.71 5.10 31.89
CA ALA A 140 29.44 4.67 31.32
C ALA A 140 28.31 5.65 31.59
N ARG A 141 28.18 6.16 32.83
CA ARG A 141 27.17 7.18 33.18
C ARG A 141 27.45 8.50 32.48
N ALA A 142 28.69 8.98 32.51
CA ALA A 142 29.07 10.21 31.81
C ALA A 142 28.79 10.11 30.29
N TYR A 143 28.91 8.92 29.73
CA TYR A 143 28.56 8.67 28.35
C TYR A 143 27.05 8.76 28.07
N LEU A 144 26.22 8.13 28.91
CA LEU A 144 24.76 8.20 28.78
C LEU A 144 24.24 9.64 28.98
N GLU A 145 24.84 10.38 29.91
CA GLU A 145 24.58 11.81 30.14
C GLU A 145 24.92 12.66 28.92
N ARG A 146 26.10 12.45 28.29
CA ARG A 146 26.45 13.12 27.03
C ARG A 146 25.49 12.79 25.88
N ARG A 147 24.86 11.62 25.93
CA ARG A 147 23.81 11.20 25.00
C ARG A 147 22.44 11.77 25.34
N GLY A 148 22.30 12.49 26.45
CA GLY A 148 21.05 13.14 26.84
C GLY A 148 19.98 12.22 27.42
N LEU A 149 20.31 10.95 27.72
CA LEU A 149 19.33 9.98 28.18
C LEU A 149 18.90 10.24 29.62
N ALA A 150 17.62 10.52 29.82
CA ALA A 150 17.04 10.70 31.16
C ALA A 150 17.10 9.41 31.99
N ARG A 151 17.16 9.54 33.31
CA ARG A 151 17.20 8.38 34.22
C ARG A 151 15.95 7.50 34.10
N ALA A 152 14.77 8.10 33.88
CA ALA A 152 13.55 7.35 33.62
C ALA A 152 13.66 6.49 32.35
N THR A 153 14.30 7.00 31.30
CA THR A 153 14.57 6.28 30.04
C THR A 153 15.52 5.10 30.29
N ILE A 154 16.61 5.32 31.03
CA ILE A 154 17.56 4.27 31.45
C ILE A 154 16.83 3.16 32.21
N GLU A 155 15.94 3.51 33.13
CA GLU A 155 15.17 2.55 33.94
C GLU A 155 14.12 1.80 33.11
N ARG A 156 13.41 2.49 32.22
CA ARG A 156 12.39 1.94 31.29
C ARG A 156 12.97 0.91 30.33
N PHE A 157 14.11 1.21 29.72
CA PHE A 157 14.81 0.32 28.79
C PHE A 157 15.79 -0.62 29.47
N GLU A 158 15.87 -0.56 30.81
CA GLU A 158 16.68 -1.44 31.62
C GLU A 158 18.17 -1.43 31.24
N ILE A 159 18.63 -0.25 30.83
CA ILE A 159 20.00 -0.05 30.36
C ILE A 159 20.96 -0.37 31.51
N GLY A 160 21.95 -1.19 31.20
CA GLY A 160 22.96 -1.64 32.15
C GLY A 160 24.38 -1.33 31.69
N PHE A 161 25.36 -1.80 32.47
CA PHE A 161 26.76 -1.71 32.13
C PHE A 161 27.46 -3.04 32.40
N ALA A 162 28.20 -3.54 31.41
CA ALA A 162 29.14 -4.63 31.57
C ALA A 162 30.51 -4.03 31.91
N PRO A 163 31.02 -4.18 33.15
CA PRO A 163 32.32 -3.64 33.52
C PRO A 163 33.46 -4.29 32.73
N GLU A 164 34.64 -3.69 32.83
CA GLU A 164 35.86 -4.35 32.43
C GLU A 164 36.18 -5.50 33.41
N GLY A 165 36.42 -6.69 32.87
CA GLY A 165 36.65 -7.91 33.63
C GLY A 165 36.34 -9.13 32.79
N ARG A 166 37.07 -10.24 33.00
CA ARG A 166 36.92 -11.43 32.17
C ARG A 166 35.79 -12.36 32.62
N THR A 167 35.42 -12.36 33.90
CA THR A 167 34.59 -13.40 34.52
C THR A 167 33.60 -12.86 35.54
N LEU A 168 33.35 -11.55 35.58
CA LEU A 168 32.53 -10.92 36.63
C LEU A 168 31.08 -11.40 36.61
N LEU A 169 30.48 -11.50 35.43
CA LEU A 169 29.12 -12.03 35.26
C LEU A 169 29.12 -13.54 35.53
N LEU A 170 30.09 -14.27 34.96
CA LEU A 170 30.23 -15.70 35.16
C LEU A 170 30.27 -16.05 36.65
N GLU A 171 31.14 -15.41 37.43
CA GLU A 171 31.27 -15.61 38.88
C GLU A 171 29.95 -15.27 39.58
N HIS A 172 29.38 -14.09 39.31
CA HIS A 172 28.13 -13.67 39.94
C HIS A 172 26.95 -14.62 39.70
N LEU A 173 26.79 -15.12 38.47
CA LEU A 173 25.70 -16.05 38.14
C LEU A 173 25.98 -17.46 38.64
N THR A 174 27.24 -17.90 38.65
CA THR A 174 27.60 -19.21 39.24
C THR A 174 27.33 -19.20 40.75
N ASP A 175 27.66 -18.11 41.46
CA ASP A 175 27.37 -17.94 42.88
C ASP A 175 25.86 -17.92 43.18
N LYS A 176 25.04 -17.51 42.22
CA LYS A 176 23.57 -17.61 42.27
C LYS A 176 23.01 -18.99 41.93
N GLY A 177 23.87 -19.97 41.66
CA GLY A 177 23.48 -21.35 41.38
C GLY A 177 23.19 -21.66 39.91
N PHE A 178 23.47 -20.74 38.98
CA PHE A 178 23.33 -21.04 37.55
C PHE A 178 24.50 -21.92 37.07
N GLU A 179 24.17 -23.02 36.40
CA GLU A 179 25.17 -23.89 35.79
C GLU A 179 25.90 -23.17 34.64
N ARG A 180 27.23 -23.23 34.65
CA ARG A 180 28.07 -22.63 33.59
C ARG A 180 27.64 -23.03 32.17
N LYS A 181 27.18 -24.27 31.96
CA LYS A 181 26.70 -24.76 30.65
C LYS A 181 25.53 -23.89 30.14
N LYS A 182 24.56 -23.58 31.01
CA LYS A 182 23.41 -22.72 30.68
C LYS A 182 23.82 -21.30 30.32
N LEU A 183 24.84 -20.76 31.01
CA LEU A 183 25.37 -19.42 30.72
C LEU A 183 26.06 -19.33 29.35
N VAL A 184 26.72 -20.41 28.93
CA VAL A 184 27.30 -20.52 27.57
C VAL A 184 26.19 -20.63 26.53
N GLU A 185 25.22 -21.51 26.76
CA GLU A 185 24.09 -21.77 25.86
C GLU A 185 23.21 -20.53 25.65
N ALA A 186 22.98 -19.75 26.70
CA ALA A 186 22.28 -18.48 26.61
C ALA A 186 23.15 -17.33 26.07
N GLY A 187 24.38 -17.60 25.64
CA GLY A 187 25.24 -16.64 24.94
C GLY A 187 25.93 -15.60 25.83
N LEU A 188 25.71 -15.61 27.13
CA LEU A 188 26.35 -14.69 28.10
C LEU A 188 27.83 -14.95 28.28
N VAL A 189 28.25 -16.21 28.16
CA VAL A 189 29.63 -16.65 28.35
C VAL A 189 30.17 -17.21 27.04
N GLY A 190 31.40 -16.81 26.70
CA GLY A 190 32.15 -17.36 25.57
C GLY A 190 33.11 -18.45 26.01
N LEU A 191 33.35 -19.42 25.13
CA LEU A 191 34.40 -20.42 25.27
C LEU A 191 35.49 -20.15 24.21
N PRO A 192 36.79 -20.08 24.59
CA PRO A 192 37.89 -19.97 23.62
C PRO A 192 37.97 -21.22 22.72
N ARG A 193 38.40 -21.04 21.46
CA ARG A 193 38.53 -22.13 20.48
C ARG A 193 39.54 -23.22 20.88
N GLU A 194 40.57 -22.87 21.64
CA GLU A 194 41.70 -23.76 21.99
C GLU A 194 41.62 -24.28 23.44
N GLY A 195 40.42 -24.53 23.97
CA GLY A 195 40.27 -25.15 25.29
C GLY A 195 40.60 -24.24 26.49
N GLY A 196 40.52 -22.91 26.31
CA GLY A 196 40.81 -21.94 27.37
C GLY A 196 39.68 -21.72 28.38
N SER A 197 39.97 -20.90 29.40
CA SER A 197 38.98 -20.52 30.43
C SER A 197 37.83 -19.71 29.83
N PRO A 198 36.57 -19.92 30.29
CA PRO A 198 35.45 -19.11 29.88
C PRO A 198 35.65 -17.64 30.18
N TYR A 199 34.88 -16.82 29.49
CA TYR A 199 34.89 -15.40 29.70
C TYR A 199 33.50 -14.80 29.45
N ASP A 200 33.19 -13.71 30.12
CA ASP A 200 31.99 -12.92 29.90
C ASP A 200 32.00 -12.39 28.48
N ARG A 201 30.95 -12.63 27.70
CA ARG A 201 30.85 -12.21 26.29
C ARG A 201 30.99 -10.68 26.16
N PHE A 202 30.29 -9.96 27.03
CA PHE A 202 30.23 -8.51 27.04
C PHE A 202 31.13 -7.94 28.12
N ARG A 203 32.01 -7.02 27.73
CA ARG A 203 33.00 -6.39 28.61
C ARG A 203 33.21 -4.95 28.21
N ASN A 204 33.23 -4.06 29.18
CA ASN A 204 33.38 -2.62 29.01
C ASN A 204 32.36 -2.03 28.00
N ARG A 205 31.07 -2.33 28.19
CA ARG A 205 29.99 -1.94 27.26
C ARG A 205 28.73 -1.47 27.98
N ILE A 206 28.03 -0.50 27.39
CA ILE A 206 26.61 -0.23 27.74
C ILE A 206 25.79 -1.41 27.24
N MET A 207 24.87 -1.89 28.07
CA MET A 207 24.05 -3.08 27.82
C MET A 207 22.60 -2.67 27.54
N PHE A 208 22.02 -3.21 26.47
CA PHE A 208 20.65 -3.02 26.04
C PHE A 208 19.95 -4.38 26.02
N PRO A 209 19.12 -4.71 27.02
CA PRO A 209 18.38 -5.97 27.03
C PRO A 209 17.43 -6.06 25.81
N ILE A 210 17.43 -7.22 25.14
CA ILE A 210 16.51 -7.53 24.05
C ILE A 210 15.45 -8.46 24.60
N ARG A 211 14.18 -8.03 24.52
CA ARG A 211 13.03 -8.76 25.05
C ARG A 211 12.16 -9.31 23.92
N ASP A 212 11.58 -10.48 24.15
CA ASP A 212 10.57 -11.04 23.25
C ASP A 212 9.21 -10.31 23.37
N THR A 213 8.23 -10.75 22.57
CA THR A 213 6.87 -10.20 22.55
C THR A 213 6.10 -10.36 23.87
N ARG A 214 6.54 -11.28 24.74
CA ARG A 214 6.00 -11.56 26.08
C ARG A 214 6.77 -10.82 27.17
N GLY A 215 7.77 -10.03 26.79
CA GLY A 215 8.58 -9.24 27.71
C GLY A 215 9.70 -10.03 28.40
N ARG A 216 10.03 -11.25 27.98
CA ARG A 216 11.14 -12.04 28.56
C ARG A 216 12.47 -11.62 27.93
N ALA A 217 13.53 -11.48 28.73
CA ALA A 217 14.86 -11.21 28.22
C ALA A 217 15.40 -12.43 27.46
N ILE A 218 15.78 -12.23 26.19
CA ILE A 218 16.24 -13.31 25.31
C ILE A 218 17.67 -13.07 24.81
N ALA A 219 18.14 -11.82 24.80
CA ALA A 219 19.47 -11.46 24.34
C ALA A 219 19.89 -10.07 24.85
N PHE A 220 21.09 -9.65 24.47
CA PHE A 220 21.59 -8.30 24.69
C PHE A 220 22.15 -7.71 23.39
N GLY A 221 21.88 -6.43 23.17
CA GLY A 221 22.72 -5.55 22.40
C GLY A 221 23.71 -4.85 23.34
N ALA A 222 24.89 -4.51 22.84
CA ALA A 222 25.92 -3.89 23.66
C ALA A 222 26.76 -2.90 22.87
N ARG A 223 27.01 -1.71 23.44
CA ARG A 223 27.78 -0.65 22.79
C ARG A 223 29.10 -0.40 23.52
N ALA A 224 30.20 -0.39 22.77
CA ALA A 224 31.52 -0.05 23.28
C ALA A 224 31.53 1.39 23.83
N ILE A 225 32.21 1.57 24.98
CA ILE A 225 32.43 2.90 25.56
C ILE A 225 33.87 3.39 25.40
N ALA A 226 34.82 2.46 25.22
CA ALA A 226 36.21 2.80 24.94
C ALA A 226 36.41 3.11 23.46
N GLU A 227 37.21 4.13 23.18
CA GLU A 227 37.62 4.49 21.83
C GLU A 227 38.46 3.36 21.21
N GLY A 228 38.18 2.99 19.96
CA GLY A 228 38.85 1.89 19.25
C GLY A 228 38.46 0.47 19.69
N GLN A 229 37.52 0.30 20.64
CA GLN A 229 37.03 -1.03 21.02
C GLN A 229 36.06 -1.59 19.97
N GLU A 230 36.55 -2.53 19.16
CA GLU A 230 35.76 -3.21 18.13
C GLU A 230 35.09 -4.51 18.64
N PRO A 231 33.91 -4.88 18.10
CA PRO A 231 33.06 -4.05 17.24
C PRO A 231 32.38 -2.93 18.06
N LYS A 232 32.08 -1.78 17.45
CA LYS A 232 31.35 -0.67 18.13
C LYS A 232 30.03 -1.13 18.77
N TYR A 233 29.25 -1.94 18.06
CA TYR A 233 28.06 -2.63 18.58
C TYR A 233 28.25 -4.14 18.51
N LEU A 234 27.82 -4.84 19.56
CA LEU A 234 27.89 -6.29 19.67
C LEU A 234 26.54 -6.82 20.15
N ASN A 235 25.99 -7.78 19.43
CA ASN A 235 24.78 -8.49 19.86
C ASN A 235 25.15 -9.87 20.40
N SER A 236 24.27 -10.43 21.23
CA SER A 236 24.32 -11.86 21.57
C SER A 236 24.42 -12.72 20.31
N PRO A 237 25.12 -13.86 20.37
CA PRO A 237 25.07 -14.85 19.28
C PRO A 237 23.67 -15.46 19.16
N GLU A 238 23.41 -16.22 18.10
CA GLU A 238 22.21 -17.08 18.02
C GLU A 238 22.17 -18.05 19.21
N THR A 239 21.01 -18.21 19.84
CA THR A 239 20.77 -19.12 20.97
C THR A 239 19.40 -19.79 20.84
N PRO A 240 19.08 -20.81 21.65
CA PRO A 240 17.71 -21.36 21.70
C PRO A 240 16.63 -20.32 22.06
N LEU A 241 16.99 -19.21 22.72
CA LEU A 241 16.08 -18.12 23.04
C LEU A 241 16.04 -17.01 22.00
N PHE A 242 17.10 -16.87 21.20
CA PHE A 242 17.34 -15.70 20.40
C PHE A 242 17.70 -16.06 18.97
N ASP A 243 16.78 -15.68 18.07
CA ASP A 243 16.99 -15.67 16.63
C ASP A 243 17.10 -14.22 16.16
N LYS A 244 18.29 -13.80 15.76
CA LYS A 244 18.56 -12.42 15.32
C LYS A 244 17.74 -12.05 14.09
N GLY A 245 17.52 -13.00 13.19
CA GLY A 245 16.79 -12.82 11.94
C GLY A 245 15.27 -12.81 12.11
N ARG A 246 14.74 -13.04 13.31
CA ARG A 246 13.28 -13.01 13.58
C ARG A 246 12.89 -12.06 14.70
N SER A 247 13.86 -11.59 15.46
CA SER A 247 13.65 -10.70 16.60
C SER A 247 13.80 -9.24 16.20
N LEU A 248 13.02 -8.37 16.84
CA LEU A 248 13.07 -6.92 16.70
C LEU A 248 13.26 -6.30 18.08
N TYR A 249 14.13 -5.29 18.17
CA TYR A 249 14.26 -4.52 19.40
C TYR A 249 12.97 -3.77 19.71
N ASN A 250 12.61 -3.69 20.99
CA ASN A 250 11.43 -2.96 21.50
C ASN A 250 10.07 -3.47 20.99
N ILE A 251 9.98 -4.69 20.45
CA ILE A 251 8.75 -5.20 19.82
C ILE A 251 7.53 -5.23 20.76
N GLY A 252 7.72 -5.59 22.03
CA GLY A 252 6.64 -5.70 23.01
C GLY A 252 5.96 -4.35 23.30
N PRO A 253 6.70 -3.34 23.79
CA PRO A 253 6.17 -2.00 24.00
C PRO A 253 5.66 -1.36 22.70
N ALA A 254 6.41 -1.49 21.60
CA ALA A 254 6.04 -0.90 20.32
C ALA A 254 4.73 -1.45 19.77
N ARG A 255 4.41 -2.74 19.96
CA ARG A 255 3.12 -3.32 19.55
C ARG A 255 1.93 -2.58 20.16
N THR A 256 1.96 -2.35 21.48
CA THR A 256 0.88 -1.66 22.19
C THR A 256 0.79 -0.20 21.75
N ALA A 257 1.93 0.47 21.58
CA ALA A 257 1.97 1.85 21.13
C ALA A 257 1.51 2.01 19.66
N ALA A 258 1.90 1.08 18.79
CA ALA A 258 1.58 1.11 17.37
C ALA A 258 0.07 0.97 17.13
N HIS A 259 -0.59 0.08 17.87
CA HIS A 259 -2.05 -0.04 17.81
C HIS A 259 -2.76 1.26 18.21
N LYS A 260 -2.25 1.99 19.20
CA LYS A 260 -2.84 3.27 19.63
C LYS A 260 -2.57 4.40 18.63
N ALA A 261 -1.38 4.41 18.04
CA ALA A 261 -0.95 5.44 17.10
C ALA A 261 -1.46 5.19 15.67
N GLY A 262 -1.85 3.96 15.33
CA GLY A 262 -2.13 3.55 13.96
C GLY A 262 -0.89 3.55 13.05
N ALA A 263 0.31 3.51 13.64
CA ALA A 263 1.57 3.66 12.93
C ALA A 263 2.69 2.89 13.63
N LEU A 264 3.70 2.48 12.86
CA LEU A 264 4.94 1.88 13.37
C LEU A 264 6.13 2.53 12.68
N VAL A 265 7.15 2.90 13.45
CA VAL A 265 8.43 3.40 12.93
C VAL A 265 9.48 2.30 13.01
N VAL A 266 10.19 2.05 11.92
CA VAL A 266 11.31 1.10 11.85
C VAL A 266 12.61 1.90 11.69
N THR A 267 13.48 1.86 12.68
CA THR A 267 14.78 2.56 12.68
C THR A 267 15.95 1.60 12.46
N GLU A 268 17.19 2.10 12.41
CA GLU A 268 18.38 1.27 12.23
C GLU A 268 18.85 0.59 13.52
N GLY A 269 18.84 1.31 14.66
CA GLY A 269 19.45 0.84 15.89
C GLY A 269 18.66 1.10 17.16
N TYR A 270 19.18 0.55 18.26
CA TYR A 270 18.58 0.66 19.60
C TYR A 270 18.50 2.10 20.09
N MET A 271 19.56 2.87 19.81
CA MET A 271 19.65 4.26 20.25
C MET A 271 18.55 5.11 19.61
N ASP A 272 18.26 4.88 18.33
CA ASP A 272 17.18 5.57 17.62
C ASP A 272 15.83 5.25 18.26
N VAL A 273 15.56 3.97 18.53
CA VAL A 273 14.33 3.55 19.21
C VAL A 273 14.19 4.20 20.58
N ILE A 274 15.29 4.26 21.35
CA ILE A 274 15.30 4.87 22.68
C ILE A 274 15.06 6.38 22.59
N ALA A 275 15.73 7.07 21.66
CA ALA A 275 15.57 8.51 21.45
C ALA A 275 14.14 8.86 21.00
N LEU A 276 13.56 8.08 20.09
CA LEU A 276 12.17 8.23 19.67
C LEU A 276 11.21 8.02 20.84
N ALA A 277 11.42 6.98 21.66
CA ALA A 277 10.58 6.73 22.83
C ALA A 277 10.70 7.85 23.88
N GLU A 278 11.89 8.41 24.08
CA GLU A 278 12.11 9.57 24.95
C GLU A 278 11.38 10.83 24.43
N ALA A 279 11.25 10.96 23.11
CA ALA A 279 10.44 11.99 22.46
C ALA A 279 8.93 11.68 22.43
N GLY A 280 8.47 10.58 23.04
CA GLY A 280 7.07 10.17 23.06
C GLY A 280 6.59 9.40 21.82
N ILE A 281 7.49 9.07 20.89
CA ILE A 281 7.23 8.21 19.73
C ILE A 281 7.54 6.76 20.15
N GLU A 282 6.63 6.17 20.93
CA GLU A 282 6.87 4.87 21.57
C GLU A 282 6.68 3.65 20.64
N HIS A 283 6.13 3.88 19.44
CA HIS A 283 5.82 2.86 18.44
C HIS A 283 6.99 2.62 17.47
N ALA A 284 8.21 2.58 18.00
CA ALA A 284 9.44 2.38 17.24
C ALA A 284 10.08 1.00 17.52
N VAL A 285 10.57 0.34 16.45
CA VAL A 285 11.33 -0.91 16.52
C VAL A 285 12.60 -0.81 15.68
N ALA A 286 13.60 -1.63 15.99
CA ALA A 286 14.82 -1.75 15.18
C ALA A 286 15.17 -3.21 14.89
N PRO A 287 15.68 -3.53 13.69
CA PRO A 287 16.27 -4.83 13.43
C PRO A 287 17.54 -5.00 14.26
N LEU A 288 17.86 -6.25 14.58
CA LEU A 288 19.03 -6.58 15.41
C LEU A 288 20.27 -6.88 14.56
N GLY A 289 20.22 -6.64 13.25
CA GLY A 289 21.27 -6.96 12.28
C GLY A 289 21.52 -5.85 11.28
N THR A 290 22.39 -6.11 10.31
CA THR A 290 22.79 -5.11 9.30
C THR A 290 21.75 -4.89 8.20
N ALA A 291 20.79 -5.80 8.06
CA ALA A 291 19.67 -5.69 7.14
C ALA A 291 18.44 -6.34 7.77
N ILE A 292 17.27 -5.82 7.40
CA ILE A 292 15.98 -6.42 7.71
C ILE A 292 15.85 -7.73 6.92
N THR A 293 15.41 -8.80 7.59
CA THR A 293 15.11 -10.09 6.97
C THR A 293 13.65 -10.19 6.54
N GLU A 294 13.32 -11.19 5.71
CA GLU A 294 11.93 -11.52 5.35
C GLU A 294 11.07 -11.77 6.59
N ALA A 295 11.55 -12.57 7.54
CA ALA A 295 10.80 -12.89 8.77
C ALA A 295 10.58 -11.67 9.68
N GLN A 296 11.53 -10.72 9.72
CA GLN A 296 11.36 -9.46 10.41
C GLN A 296 10.36 -8.56 9.68
N LEU A 297 10.42 -8.48 8.34
CA LEU A 297 9.49 -7.70 7.54
C LEU A 297 8.05 -8.21 7.69
N GLU A 298 7.84 -9.53 7.70
CA GLU A 298 6.54 -10.11 8.03
C GLU A 298 6.08 -9.76 9.44
N ALA A 299 6.97 -9.78 10.43
CA ALA A 299 6.64 -9.38 11.79
C ALA A 299 6.27 -7.89 11.89
N ILE A 300 6.97 -7.04 11.15
CA ILE A 300 6.68 -5.61 11.03
C ILE A 300 5.29 -5.39 10.42
N TRP A 301 4.96 -6.07 9.30
CA TRP A 301 3.64 -5.92 8.66
C TRP A 301 2.48 -6.44 9.50
N ARG A 302 2.73 -7.40 10.40
CA ARG A 302 1.74 -7.82 11.40
C ARG A 302 1.44 -6.72 12.43
N LEU A 303 2.36 -5.79 12.68
CA LEU A 303 2.17 -4.69 13.63
C LEU A 303 1.54 -3.46 12.98
N SER A 304 1.91 -3.17 11.74
CA SER A 304 1.33 -2.10 10.94
C SER A 304 1.31 -2.51 9.47
N PRO A 305 0.16 -2.35 8.76
CA PRO A 305 0.07 -2.67 7.32
C PRO A 305 0.96 -1.76 6.46
N GLU A 306 1.24 -0.54 6.91
CA GLU A 306 2.08 0.45 6.22
C GLU A 306 3.03 1.13 7.25
N PRO A 307 4.11 0.46 7.67
CA PRO A 307 5.11 1.05 8.57
C PRO A 307 5.95 2.12 7.86
N VAL A 308 6.48 3.05 8.65
CA VAL A 308 7.42 4.09 8.21
C VAL A 308 8.84 3.68 8.56
N VAL A 309 9.67 3.51 7.54
CA VAL A 309 11.08 3.15 7.66
C VAL A 309 11.91 4.44 7.72
N ALA A 310 12.53 4.71 8.87
CA ALA A 310 13.35 5.89 9.12
C ALA A 310 14.83 5.47 9.25
N LEU A 311 15.58 5.63 8.17
CA LEU A 311 16.99 5.26 8.06
C LEU A 311 17.87 6.50 8.09
N ASP A 312 19.16 6.31 8.35
CA ASP A 312 20.12 7.41 8.43
C ASP A 312 20.14 8.21 7.13
N GLY A 313 20.27 9.54 7.24
CA GLY A 313 20.28 10.48 6.10
C GLY A 313 21.58 10.43 5.29
N ASP A 314 22.21 9.27 5.15
CA ASP A 314 23.47 9.07 4.43
C ASP A 314 23.34 8.06 3.27
N LYS A 315 24.46 7.80 2.57
CA LYS A 315 24.47 6.85 1.46
C LYS A 315 24.24 5.40 1.92
N ALA A 316 24.62 5.06 3.15
CA ALA A 316 24.44 3.73 3.69
C ALA A 316 22.97 3.47 4.03
N GLY A 317 22.29 4.45 4.64
CA GLY A 317 20.85 4.43 4.93
C GLY A 317 20.01 4.35 3.65
N LEU A 318 20.30 5.16 2.63
CA LEU A 318 19.67 5.01 1.31
C LEU A 318 19.93 3.63 0.67
N GLY A 319 21.16 3.13 0.80
CA GLY A 319 21.49 1.77 0.36
C GLY A 319 20.69 0.69 1.11
N ALA A 320 20.44 0.88 2.41
CA ALA A 320 19.61 -0.01 3.21
C ALA A 320 18.13 0.07 2.81
N ALA A 321 17.59 1.27 2.54
CA ALA A 321 16.24 1.45 2.01
C ALA A 321 16.06 0.65 0.73
N HIS A 322 17.00 0.79 -0.21
CA HIS A 322 16.95 0.06 -1.46
C HIS A 322 17.02 -1.46 -1.30
N ARG A 323 17.86 -1.98 -0.40
CA ARG A 323 17.88 -3.42 -0.10
C ARG A 323 16.55 -3.90 0.48
N LEU A 324 15.93 -3.10 1.34
CA LEU A 324 14.61 -3.41 1.89
C LEU A 324 13.54 -3.41 0.80
N ILE A 325 13.60 -2.49 -0.16
CA ILE A 325 12.67 -2.45 -1.30
C ILE A 325 12.79 -3.72 -2.13
N GLU A 326 14.00 -4.16 -2.48
CA GLU A 326 14.20 -5.40 -3.25
C GLU A 326 13.68 -6.63 -2.49
N LEU A 327 13.83 -6.67 -1.16
CA LEU A 327 13.26 -7.71 -0.30
C LEU A 327 11.72 -7.66 -0.28
N ALA A 328 11.15 -6.47 -0.21
CA ALA A 328 9.71 -6.26 -0.03
C ALA A 328 8.90 -6.50 -1.29
N LEU A 329 9.41 -6.13 -2.48
CA LEU A 329 8.70 -6.24 -3.76
C LEU A 329 8.00 -7.59 -4.00
N PRO A 330 8.65 -8.77 -3.84
CA PRO A 330 7.99 -10.06 -4.03
C PRO A 330 7.01 -10.46 -2.93
N LEU A 331 7.00 -9.75 -1.80
CA LEU A 331 6.19 -10.03 -0.62
C LEU A 331 5.01 -9.05 -0.47
N LEU A 332 4.94 -8.02 -1.32
CA LEU A 332 3.84 -7.07 -1.36
C LEU A 332 2.52 -7.79 -1.66
N ALA A 333 1.47 -7.31 -0.99
CA ALA A 333 0.10 -7.73 -1.15
C ALA A 333 -0.81 -6.57 -0.71
N PRO A 334 -2.12 -6.60 -1.03
CA PRO A 334 -3.07 -5.68 -0.42
C PRO A 334 -2.93 -5.65 1.11
N GLY A 335 -2.78 -4.44 1.68
CA GLY A 335 -2.53 -4.27 3.12
C GLY A 335 -1.08 -4.48 3.58
N ARG A 336 -0.12 -4.64 2.66
CA ARG A 336 1.32 -4.68 2.93
C ARG A 336 2.04 -3.65 2.08
N ALA A 337 2.31 -2.49 2.67
CA ALA A 337 3.01 -1.38 2.03
C ALA A 337 4.22 -0.95 2.87
N LEU A 338 5.05 -0.06 2.34
CA LEU A 338 6.16 0.57 3.08
C LEU A 338 6.22 2.05 2.73
N ARG A 339 6.50 2.87 3.74
CA ARG A 339 6.88 4.28 3.56
C ARG A 339 8.29 4.51 4.06
N PHE A 340 8.93 5.56 3.57
CA PHE A 340 10.30 5.89 3.91
C PHE A 340 10.39 7.35 4.37
N ALA A 341 10.84 7.55 5.59
CA ALA A 341 11.19 8.85 6.13
C ALA A 341 12.65 9.15 5.79
N LEU A 342 12.87 10.08 4.85
CA LEU A 342 14.23 10.53 4.50
C LEU A 342 14.68 11.59 5.50
N LEU A 343 15.72 11.29 6.27
CA LEU A 343 16.27 12.21 7.26
C LEU A 343 17.20 13.24 6.60
N PRO A 344 17.43 14.41 7.24
CA PRO A 344 18.42 15.37 6.79
C PRO A 344 19.80 14.74 6.63
N ALA A 345 20.59 15.27 5.70
CA ALA A 345 21.88 14.70 5.34
C ALA A 345 22.80 14.50 6.55
N GLY A 346 23.23 13.26 6.78
CA GLY A 346 24.14 12.87 7.86
C GLY A 346 23.53 12.83 9.27
N GLN A 347 22.20 12.92 9.41
CA GLN A 347 21.51 12.78 10.68
C GLN A 347 20.86 11.40 10.82
N ASP A 348 20.88 10.85 12.04
CA ASP A 348 20.08 9.71 12.48
C ASP A 348 18.81 10.19 13.23
N PRO A 349 17.83 9.31 13.54
CA PRO A 349 16.64 9.71 14.29
C PRO A 349 16.96 10.33 15.66
N ASP A 350 18.03 9.87 16.33
CA ASP A 350 18.52 10.42 17.60
C ASP A 350 18.96 11.90 17.43
N ASP A 351 19.74 12.21 16.40
CA ASP A 351 20.16 13.57 16.05
C ASP A 351 18.96 14.46 15.72
N VAL A 352 18.01 14.00 14.92
CA VAL A 352 16.81 14.78 14.56
C VAL A 352 16.02 15.16 15.80
N VAL A 353 15.77 14.20 16.68
CA VAL A 353 15.06 14.42 17.95
C VAL A 353 15.83 15.38 18.86
N ARG A 354 17.16 15.22 18.98
CA ARG A 354 17.98 16.09 19.83
C ARG A 354 17.99 17.56 19.39
N HIS A 355 17.99 17.83 18.09
CA HIS A 355 18.05 19.19 17.57
C HIS A 355 16.66 19.84 17.40
N GLY A 356 15.66 19.07 16.96
CA GLY A 356 14.33 19.57 16.58
C GLY A 356 13.17 19.12 17.46
N GLY A 357 13.43 18.25 18.46
CA GLY A 357 12.41 17.68 19.33
C GLY A 357 11.48 16.69 18.63
N ALA A 358 10.44 16.27 19.36
CA ALA A 358 9.45 15.31 18.86
C ALA A 358 8.71 15.81 17.61
N GLU A 359 8.41 17.11 17.54
CA GLU A 359 7.66 17.71 16.42
C GLU A 359 8.42 17.63 15.10
N ALA A 360 9.74 17.82 15.12
CA ALA A 360 10.56 17.70 13.90
C ALA A 360 10.52 16.28 13.35
N MET A 361 10.65 15.28 14.23
CA MET A 361 10.59 13.88 13.82
C MET A 361 9.19 13.48 13.35
N GLN A 362 8.13 13.92 14.05
CA GLN A 362 6.75 13.67 13.64
C GLN A 362 6.45 14.27 12.27
N ARG A 363 6.96 15.47 11.97
CA ARG A 363 6.81 16.09 10.64
C ARG A 363 7.44 15.21 9.56
N ILE A 364 8.68 14.77 9.77
CA ILE A 364 9.38 13.88 8.82
C ILE A 364 8.63 12.55 8.63
N ILE A 365 8.10 11.96 9.71
CA ILE A 365 7.29 10.73 9.63
C ILE A 365 6.00 10.99 8.82
N SER A 366 5.32 12.12 9.04
CA SER A 366 4.10 12.48 8.32
C SER A 366 4.33 12.78 6.83
N GLU A 367 5.50 13.31 6.50
CA GLU A 367 5.95 13.60 5.13
C GLU A 367 6.66 12.40 4.49
N SER A 368 6.64 11.23 5.13
CA SER A 368 7.28 10.02 4.62
C SER A 368 6.80 9.68 3.20
N LEU A 369 7.71 9.19 2.38
CA LEU A 369 7.49 8.94 0.97
C LEU A 369 6.99 7.51 0.75
N PRO A 370 6.03 7.29 -0.15
CA PRO A 370 5.62 5.93 -0.52
C PRO A 370 6.78 5.21 -1.22
N MET A 371 6.86 3.89 -1.09
CA MET A 371 7.95 3.08 -1.66
C MET A 371 8.20 3.33 -3.16
N VAL A 372 7.15 3.57 -3.95
CA VAL A 372 7.25 3.88 -5.39
C VAL A 372 8.08 5.13 -5.70
N GLU A 373 8.08 6.13 -4.79
CA GLU A 373 8.91 7.33 -4.92
C GLU A 373 10.40 6.96 -4.88
N LEU A 374 10.81 6.11 -3.93
CA LEU A 374 12.21 5.69 -3.80
C LEU A 374 12.65 4.76 -4.94
N ILE A 375 11.73 3.96 -5.48
CA ILE A 375 12.01 3.16 -6.69
C ILE A 375 12.28 4.09 -7.87
N TRP A 376 11.44 5.12 -8.03
CA TRP A 376 11.55 6.10 -9.10
C TRP A 376 12.83 6.92 -8.98
N SER A 377 13.05 7.57 -7.84
CA SER A 377 14.19 8.46 -7.60
C SER A 377 15.52 7.76 -7.85
N ARG A 378 15.68 6.52 -7.36
CA ARG A 378 16.88 5.69 -7.59
C ARG A 378 17.26 5.54 -9.06
N GLU A 379 16.25 5.39 -9.93
CA GLU A 379 16.45 5.12 -11.34
C GLU A 379 16.55 6.39 -12.20
N THR A 380 16.16 7.55 -11.64
CA THR A 380 16.13 8.83 -12.38
C THR A 380 17.11 9.88 -11.88
N GLU A 381 17.39 9.94 -10.58
CA GLU A 381 18.28 10.94 -10.00
C GLU A 381 19.72 10.75 -10.49
N GLY A 382 20.33 11.86 -10.93
CA GLY A 382 21.69 11.85 -11.49
C GLY A 382 21.83 11.13 -12.83
N GLN A 383 20.74 10.65 -13.45
CA GLN A 383 20.77 9.99 -14.76
C GLN A 383 20.52 10.99 -15.90
N VAL A 384 21.20 10.78 -17.03
CA VAL A 384 20.95 11.52 -18.28
C VAL A 384 19.94 10.73 -19.11
N LEU A 385 18.78 11.34 -19.40
CA LEU A 385 17.61 10.71 -20.07
C LEU A 385 17.18 11.48 -21.34
N ASP A 386 18.16 12.04 -22.04
CA ASP A 386 18.04 12.91 -23.21
C ASP A 386 17.81 12.17 -24.54
N SER A 387 18.02 10.84 -24.59
CA SER A 387 17.86 10.04 -25.80
C SER A 387 16.74 8.98 -25.67
N PRO A 388 16.09 8.60 -26.79
CA PRO A 388 15.12 7.51 -26.80
C PRO A 388 15.68 6.18 -26.24
N GLU A 389 16.93 5.86 -26.52
CA GLU A 389 17.61 4.63 -26.04
C GLU A 389 17.76 4.67 -24.51
N ARG A 390 18.17 5.81 -23.95
CA ARG A 390 18.32 5.98 -22.50
C ARG A 390 16.97 5.91 -21.78
N ARG A 391 15.92 6.47 -22.40
CA ARG A 391 14.53 6.36 -21.89
C ARG A 391 14.02 4.91 -21.96
N ALA A 392 14.28 4.20 -23.05
CA ALA A 392 13.93 2.78 -23.18
C ALA A 392 14.68 1.91 -22.16
N ALA A 393 15.95 2.23 -21.87
CA ALA A 393 16.73 1.54 -20.84
C ALA A 393 16.16 1.76 -19.43
N LEU A 394 15.72 2.98 -19.11
CA LEU A 394 15.01 3.28 -17.86
C LEU A 394 13.73 2.44 -17.73
N ASP A 395 12.91 2.43 -18.79
CA ASP A 395 11.70 1.62 -18.86
C ASP A 395 12.00 0.13 -18.60
N ALA A 396 13.04 -0.42 -19.24
CA ALA A 396 13.43 -1.81 -19.06
C ALA A 396 13.83 -2.13 -17.61
N ARG A 397 14.63 -1.26 -16.97
CA ARG A 397 15.02 -1.43 -15.56
C ARG A 397 13.82 -1.39 -14.61
N LEU A 398 12.92 -0.41 -14.78
CA LEU A 398 11.73 -0.27 -13.95
C LEU A 398 10.77 -1.46 -14.13
N ARG A 399 10.54 -1.91 -15.37
CA ARG A 399 9.73 -3.11 -15.63
C ARG A 399 10.33 -4.36 -14.99
N ALA A 400 11.64 -4.54 -15.09
CA ALA A 400 12.32 -5.68 -14.48
C ALA A 400 12.17 -5.71 -12.95
N LYS A 401 12.25 -4.55 -12.29
CA LYS A 401 11.99 -4.44 -10.83
C LYS A 401 10.56 -4.79 -10.48
N LEU A 402 9.58 -4.17 -11.15
CA LEU A 402 8.16 -4.37 -10.87
C LEU A 402 7.66 -5.78 -11.21
N ALA A 403 8.34 -6.51 -12.10
CA ALA A 403 7.99 -7.89 -12.44
C ALA A 403 8.07 -8.86 -11.25
N SER A 404 8.84 -8.52 -10.21
CA SER A 404 8.93 -9.32 -8.99
C SER A 404 7.69 -9.26 -8.10
N ILE A 405 6.82 -8.25 -8.27
CA ILE A 405 5.56 -8.13 -7.54
C ILE A 405 4.63 -9.27 -7.98
N ARG A 406 4.26 -10.13 -7.02
CA ARG A 406 3.44 -11.32 -7.27
C ARG A 406 1.96 -11.01 -7.46
N ASP A 407 1.45 -10.00 -6.75
CA ASP A 407 0.06 -9.57 -6.88
C ASP A 407 -0.14 -8.76 -8.17
N GLU A 408 -0.99 -9.27 -9.07
CA GLU A 408 -1.17 -8.70 -10.41
C GLU A 408 -1.76 -7.28 -10.36
N ASN A 409 -2.76 -7.08 -9.51
CA ASN A 409 -3.46 -5.80 -9.41
C ASN A 409 -2.54 -4.73 -8.83
N LEU A 410 -1.84 -5.05 -7.75
CA LEU A 410 -0.85 -4.16 -7.15
C LEU A 410 0.27 -3.84 -8.14
N ARG A 411 0.76 -4.84 -8.88
CA ARG A 411 1.75 -4.61 -9.94
C ARG A 411 1.25 -3.63 -11.00
N ALA A 412 0.00 -3.76 -11.44
CA ALA A 412 -0.61 -2.84 -12.39
C ALA A 412 -0.69 -1.40 -11.84
N HIS A 413 -1.05 -1.22 -10.57
CA HIS A 413 -1.03 0.09 -9.92
C HIS A 413 0.37 0.71 -9.87
N TYR A 414 1.41 -0.05 -9.50
CA TYR A 414 2.79 0.43 -9.54
C TYR A 414 3.21 0.83 -10.96
N GLN A 415 2.87 0.04 -11.98
CA GLN A 415 3.17 0.36 -13.37
C GLN A 415 2.48 1.64 -13.83
N SER A 416 1.21 1.84 -13.45
CA SER A 416 0.45 3.06 -13.75
C SER A 416 1.07 4.30 -13.11
N GLU A 417 1.47 4.21 -11.85
CA GLU A 417 2.13 5.31 -11.12
C GLU A 417 3.48 5.67 -11.76
N ILE A 418 4.28 4.66 -12.13
CA ILE A 418 5.53 4.88 -12.87
C ILE A 418 5.28 5.54 -14.23
N ARG A 419 4.21 5.17 -14.94
CA ARG A 419 3.80 5.82 -16.21
C ARG A 419 3.48 7.30 -15.99
N THR A 420 2.74 7.61 -14.93
CA THR A 420 2.38 8.98 -14.57
C THR A 420 3.61 9.82 -14.26
N ARG A 421 4.54 9.30 -13.46
CA ARG A 421 5.82 9.95 -13.14
C ARG A 421 6.67 10.19 -14.38
N ARG A 422 6.72 9.21 -15.27
CA ARG A 422 7.41 9.33 -16.56
C ARG A 422 6.83 10.42 -17.44
N ALA A 423 5.50 10.52 -17.52
CA ALA A 423 4.84 11.58 -18.28
C ALA A 423 5.21 12.97 -17.74
N LYS A 424 5.26 13.12 -16.40
CA LYS A 424 5.71 14.36 -15.75
C LYS A 424 7.18 14.68 -16.04
N LEU A 425 8.08 13.70 -15.95
CA LEU A 425 9.53 13.90 -16.15
C LEU A 425 9.87 14.34 -17.58
N PHE A 426 9.13 13.86 -18.58
CA PHE A 426 9.35 14.22 -19.99
C PHE A 426 8.35 15.24 -20.52
N ALA A 427 7.51 15.82 -19.65
CA ALA A 427 6.67 16.94 -20.03
C ALA A 427 7.55 18.11 -20.47
N THR A 428 7.21 18.73 -21.59
CA THR A 428 7.92 19.93 -22.05
C THR A 428 7.46 21.10 -21.18
N PRO A 429 8.35 21.91 -20.57
CA PRO A 429 7.91 23.08 -19.82
C PRO A 429 7.14 24.00 -20.77
N GLU A 430 5.89 24.34 -20.40
CA GLU A 430 5.12 25.35 -21.11
C GLU A 430 5.96 26.64 -21.19
N ARG A 431 6.13 27.10 -22.42
CA ARG A 431 6.91 28.29 -22.76
C ARG A 431 6.20 29.48 -22.12
N GLU A 432 6.76 30.04 -21.05
CA GLU A 432 6.29 31.30 -20.44
C GLU A 432 6.08 32.34 -21.55
N GLU A 433 4.82 32.69 -21.80
CA GLU A 433 4.44 33.71 -22.77
C GLU A 433 4.97 35.07 -22.31
N ARG A 434 6.07 35.50 -22.92
CA ARG A 434 6.57 36.88 -22.80
C ARG A 434 5.49 37.87 -23.28
N PRO A 435 5.18 38.94 -22.54
CA PRO A 435 4.16 39.89 -22.94
C PRO A 435 4.65 40.74 -24.12
N ALA A 436 3.92 40.67 -25.24
CA ALA A 436 4.20 41.47 -26.43
C ALA A 436 3.92 42.97 -26.17
N ARG A 437 4.95 43.81 -26.35
CA ARG A 437 4.87 45.27 -26.36
C ARG A 437 3.90 45.76 -27.44
N ARG A 438 2.87 46.53 -27.06
CA ARG A 438 2.00 47.28 -27.96
C ARG A 438 2.62 48.65 -28.26
N THR A 439 2.98 48.89 -29.51
CA THR A 439 3.20 50.24 -30.07
C THR A 439 2.25 50.44 -31.25
N GLY A 440 1.49 51.54 -31.26
CA GLY A 440 0.74 52.02 -32.43
C GLY A 440 -0.64 52.56 -32.12
N ALA A 441 -0.76 53.89 -32.10
CA ALA A 441 -1.99 54.66 -31.95
C ALA A 441 -2.85 54.69 -33.25
N PRO A 442 -4.14 55.12 -33.19
CA PRO A 442 -5.15 54.82 -34.21
C PRO A 442 -5.43 55.98 -35.18
N HIS A 443 -5.91 55.65 -36.39
CA HIS A 443 -6.54 56.58 -37.34
C HIS A 443 -8.01 56.20 -37.58
N PRO A 444 -8.95 57.16 -37.64
CA PRO A 444 -10.39 56.87 -37.61
C PRO A 444 -11.03 56.92 -39.00
N GLY A 445 -11.98 56.02 -39.27
CA GLY A 445 -12.96 56.24 -40.34
C GLY A 445 -13.50 55.00 -41.04
N ARG A 446 -14.41 54.27 -40.39
CA ARG A 446 -15.71 53.81 -40.98
C ARG A 446 -16.51 52.97 -39.97
N LYS A 447 -17.67 53.51 -39.61
CA LYS A 447 -18.80 52.86 -38.91
C LYS A 447 -19.51 51.94 -39.93
N ALA A 448 -20.19 50.84 -39.60
CA ALA A 448 -20.41 50.10 -38.37
C ALA A 448 -21.02 48.74 -38.79
N ARG A 449 -20.71 47.66 -38.06
CA ARG A 449 -21.70 46.64 -37.70
C ARG A 449 -21.24 45.90 -36.44
N GLY A 450 -21.79 46.35 -35.32
CA GLY A 450 -22.21 45.51 -34.19
C GLY A 450 -21.19 44.56 -33.57
N ARG A 451 -20.09 45.08 -33.03
CA ARG A 451 -19.43 44.48 -31.86
C ARG A 451 -19.06 45.60 -30.91
N LEU A 452 -19.77 45.66 -29.79
CA LEU A 452 -19.42 46.45 -28.61
C LEU A 452 -19.99 45.73 -27.37
N PRO A 453 -19.40 45.98 -26.19
CA PRO A 453 -18.67 44.95 -25.45
C PRO A 453 -19.11 44.94 -23.97
N TRP A 454 -18.22 44.47 -23.08
CA TRP A 454 -18.31 44.54 -21.61
C TRP A 454 -19.18 43.41 -21.03
N THR A 455 -18.82 42.71 -19.95
CA THR A 455 -18.13 43.09 -18.71
C THR A 455 -17.64 41.82 -18.00
N VAL A 456 -16.61 41.96 -17.16
CA VAL A 456 -16.24 40.99 -16.13
C VAL A 456 -17.39 40.84 -15.12
N ALA A 457 -17.97 39.65 -15.02
CA ALA A 457 -18.77 39.09 -13.92
C ALA A 457 -19.17 37.67 -14.35
N ALA A 458 -19.15 36.61 -13.57
CA ALA A 458 -18.95 36.41 -12.14
C ALA A 458 -18.44 34.97 -11.97
N ALA A 459 -17.93 34.64 -10.78
CA ALA A 459 -17.76 33.25 -10.36
C ALA A 459 -19.04 32.44 -10.66
N PRO A 460 -18.93 31.18 -11.11
CA PRO A 460 -20.10 30.42 -11.52
C PRO A 460 -21.05 30.24 -10.33
N ARG A 461 -22.32 30.58 -10.55
CA ARG A 461 -23.40 30.41 -9.57
C ARG A 461 -23.72 28.93 -9.37
N PRO A 462 -24.34 28.56 -8.23
CA PRO A 462 -24.56 27.17 -7.83
C PRO A 462 -25.51 26.37 -8.74
N GLU A 463 -26.17 26.99 -9.72
CA GLU A 463 -27.10 26.29 -10.63
C GLU A 463 -26.44 25.71 -11.90
N THR A 464 -25.14 25.92 -12.13
CA THR A 464 -24.39 25.24 -13.22
C THR A 464 -23.85 23.85 -12.83
N LEU A 465 -24.23 23.34 -11.65
CA LEU A 465 -23.80 22.06 -11.07
C LEU A 465 -24.69 20.86 -11.47
N ALA A 466 -25.59 21.03 -12.43
CA ALA A 466 -26.48 19.98 -12.91
C ALA A 466 -26.25 19.68 -14.40
N SER A 467 -25.05 19.20 -14.74
CA SER A 467 -24.88 18.35 -15.91
C SER A 467 -24.01 17.16 -15.49
N LEU A 468 -24.51 15.97 -15.80
CA LEU A 468 -24.13 14.65 -15.32
C LEU A 468 -22.67 14.21 -15.61
N LEU A 469 -21.80 15.11 -16.06
CA LEU A 469 -20.41 14.83 -16.46
C LEU A 469 -19.39 15.85 -15.90
N GLY A 470 -19.79 16.75 -15.00
CA GLY A 470 -18.90 17.76 -14.40
C GLY A 470 -17.98 17.26 -13.27
N ARG A 471 -17.99 15.95 -12.97
CA ARG A 471 -17.09 15.31 -11.98
C ARG A 471 -16.38 14.08 -12.57
N GLY A 472 -15.97 14.16 -13.84
CA GLY A 472 -15.20 13.08 -14.47
C GLY A 472 -13.76 13.06 -13.95
N GLU A 473 -13.28 11.87 -13.58
CA GLU A 473 -11.86 11.60 -13.38
C GLU A 473 -11.06 12.10 -14.60
N PRO A 474 -9.96 12.85 -14.42
CA PRO A 474 -9.16 13.38 -15.52
C PRO A 474 -8.66 12.32 -16.53
N GLY A 475 -8.60 11.05 -16.13
CA GLY A 475 -8.20 9.93 -16.98
C GLY A 475 -9.26 9.52 -18.02
N LEU A 476 -10.55 9.59 -17.68
CA LEU A 476 -11.63 9.12 -18.56
C LEU A 476 -11.71 9.96 -19.84
N PHE A 477 -11.64 11.28 -19.72
CA PHE A 477 -11.67 12.20 -20.87
C PHE A 477 -10.49 12.00 -21.82
N ALA A 478 -9.30 11.73 -21.29
CA ALA A 478 -8.09 11.53 -22.10
C ALA A 478 -8.15 10.22 -22.89
N GLU A 479 -8.62 9.13 -22.28
CA GLU A 479 -8.76 7.85 -22.96
C GLU A 479 -9.93 7.84 -23.95
N SER A 480 -11.09 8.38 -23.57
CA SER A 480 -12.24 8.49 -24.47
C SER A 480 -11.93 9.36 -25.68
N ARG A 481 -11.16 10.45 -25.53
CA ARG A 481 -10.71 11.25 -26.68
C ARG A 481 -9.90 10.44 -27.69
N ILE A 482 -8.97 9.59 -27.24
CA ILE A 482 -8.14 8.79 -28.15
C ILE A 482 -9.02 7.78 -28.91
N ARG A 483 -9.94 7.11 -28.21
CA ARG A 483 -10.86 6.13 -28.81
C ARG A 483 -11.84 6.79 -29.79
N GLU A 484 -12.47 7.89 -29.39
CA GLU A 484 -13.37 8.68 -30.24
C GLU A 484 -12.64 9.18 -31.50
N CYS A 485 -11.38 9.63 -31.38
CA CYS A 485 -10.56 9.98 -32.53
C CYS A 485 -10.30 8.79 -33.46
N ALA A 486 -10.03 7.60 -32.90
CA ALA A 486 -9.76 6.38 -33.65
C ALA A 486 -10.99 5.91 -34.45
N ILE A 487 -12.16 5.89 -33.80
CA ILE A 487 -13.44 5.54 -34.41
C ILE A 487 -13.72 6.46 -35.60
N LEU A 488 -13.68 7.78 -35.38
CA LEU A 488 -13.99 8.76 -36.42
C LEU A 488 -12.94 8.76 -37.55
N ALA A 489 -11.66 8.60 -37.24
CA ALA A 489 -10.62 8.48 -38.27
C ALA A 489 -10.82 7.23 -39.13
N GLY A 490 -11.17 6.10 -38.53
CA GLY A 490 -11.50 4.86 -39.24
C GLY A 490 -12.71 5.03 -40.16
N CYS A 491 -13.80 5.59 -39.64
CA CYS A 491 -15.02 5.83 -40.42
C CYS A 491 -14.82 6.85 -41.57
N ILE A 492 -13.98 7.87 -41.39
CA ILE A 492 -13.67 8.82 -42.47
C ILE A 492 -12.78 8.17 -43.54
N ASN A 493 -11.81 7.36 -43.15
CA ASN A 493 -10.93 6.67 -44.09
C ASN A 493 -11.62 5.52 -44.81
N HIS A 494 -12.67 4.94 -44.23
CA HIS A 494 -13.46 3.82 -44.77
C HIS A 494 -14.97 4.12 -44.70
N PRO A 495 -15.52 5.02 -45.54
CA PRO A 495 -16.91 5.45 -45.44
C PRO A 495 -17.94 4.32 -45.63
N GLU A 496 -17.64 3.30 -46.43
CA GLU A 496 -18.55 2.16 -46.61
C GLU A 496 -18.76 1.36 -45.31
N LEU A 497 -17.73 1.30 -44.45
CA LEU A 497 -17.84 0.70 -43.12
C LEU A 497 -18.55 1.61 -42.12
N ALA A 498 -18.50 2.94 -42.33
CA ALA A 498 -19.24 3.87 -41.48
C ALA A 498 -20.77 3.63 -41.58
N THR A 499 -21.27 3.17 -42.73
CA THR A 499 -22.67 2.75 -42.91
C THR A 499 -23.02 1.52 -42.08
N GLU A 500 -22.09 0.55 -41.96
CA GLU A 500 -22.29 -0.66 -41.13
C GLU A 500 -22.39 -0.30 -39.64
N PHE A 501 -21.71 0.75 -39.20
CA PHE A 501 -21.68 1.19 -37.81
C PHE A 501 -22.58 2.40 -37.50
N GLU A 502 -23.40 2.86 -38.44
CA GLU A 502 -24.23 4.07 -38.33
C GLU A 502 -25.10 4.07 -37.07
N ASP A 503 -25.88 3.01 -36.85
CA ASP A 503 -26.72 2.83 -35.66
C ASP A 503 -25.94 2.90 -34.34
N ARG A 504 -24.69 2.41 -34.33
CA ARG A 504 -23.83 2.41 -33.14
C ARG A 504 -23.21 3.78 -32.91
N LEU A 505 -22.79 4.46 -33.98
CA LEU A 505 -22.28 5.82 -33.91
C LEU A 505 -23.34 6.78 -33.36
N GLU A 506 -24.60 6.64 -33.77
CA GLU A 506 -25.71 7.44 -33.24
C GLU A 506 -25.98 7.21 -31.75
N ARG A 507 -25.93 5.94 -31.31
CA ARG A 507 -26.31 5.55 -29.94
C ARG A 507 -25.21 5.74 -28.91
N VAL A 508 -23.94 5.57 -29.29
CA VAL A 508 -22.82 5.67 -28.34
C VAL A 508 -22.53 7.14 -28.01
N PRO A 509 -22.52 7.54 -26.72
CA PRO A 509 -22.22 8.91 -26.35
C PRO A 509 -20.76 9.27 -26.67
N PHE A 510 -20.54 10.47 -27.19
CA PHE A 510 -19.20 11.06 -27.30
C PHE A 510 -18.98 12.01 -26.13
N THR A 511 -17.89 11.81 -25.40
CA THR A 511 -17.51 12.61 -24.23
C THR A 511 -16.83 13.91 -24.61
N CYS A 512 -16.24 13.99 -25.80
CA CYS A 512 -15.59 15.18 -26.31
C CYS A 512 -16.54 15.99 -27.24
N PRO A 513 -16.99 17.20 -26.83
CA PRO A 513 -17.98 17.97 -27.61
C PRO A 513 -17.51 18.40 -29.01
N ASP A 514 -16.21 18.46 -29.26
CA ASP A 514 -15.62 18.70 -30.57
C ASP A 514 -15.67 17.47 -31.47
N LEU A 515 -15.46 16.27 -30.91
CA LEU A 515 -15.54 15.00 -31.64
C LEU A 515 -17.00 14.61 -31.91
N GLU A 516 -17.91 14.94 -30.99
CA GLU A 516 -19.35 14.78 -31.20
C GLU A 516 -19.83 15.55 -32.44
N LYS A 517 -19.36 16.80 -32.62
CA LYS A 517 -19.67 17.60 -33.82
C LYS A 517 -19.11 16.97 -35.10
N ILE A 518 -17.95 16.32 -35.02
CA ILE A 518 -17.35 15.60 -36.15
C ILE A 518 -18.18 14.36 -36.48
N ARG A 519 -18.63 13.60 -35.47
CA ARG A 519 -19.56 12.48 -35.64
C ARG A 519 -20.85 12.91 -36.33
N ASP A 520 -21.49 13.97 -35.84
CA ASP A 520 -22.77 14.43 -36.41
C ASP A 520 -22.61 14.92 -37.85
N ALA A 521 -21.49 15.60 -38.14
CA ALA A 521 -21.14 16.02 -39.49
C ALA A 521 -20.84 14.82 -40.41
N LEU A 522 -20.22 13.76 -39.89
CA LEU A 522 -19.96 12.50 -40.59
C LEU A 522 -21.29 11.84 -40.97
N LEU A 523 -22.15 11.55 -39.99
CA LEU A 523 -23.42 10.86 -40.20
C LEU A 523 -24.31 11.61 -41.20
N SER A 524 -24.46 12.92 -41.03
CA SER A 524 -25.29 13.73 -41.92
C SER A 524 -24.72 14.00 -43.32
N SER A 525 -23.47 13.60 -43.58
CA SER A 525 -22.83 13.73 -44.90
C SER A 525 -22.50 12.39 -45.53
N LEU A 526 -22.74 11.28 -44.83
CA LEU A 526 -22.30 9.94 -45.20
C LEU A 526 -22.95 9.46 -46.52
N GLU A 527 -24.28 9.51 -46.59
CA GLU A 527 -25.04 9.07 -47.77
C GLU A 527 -24.66 9.87 -49.03
N ALA A 528 -24.46 11.19 -48.88
CA ALA A 528 -24.03 12.04 -49.99
C ALA A 528 -22.59 11.74 -50.43
N ALA A 529 -21.68 11.49 -49.49
CA ALA A 529 -20.28 11.20 -49.78
C ALA A 529 -20.08 9.84 -50.47
N LEU A 530 -20.86 8.82 -50.12
CA LEU A 530 -20.80 7.49 -50.76
C LEU A 530 -21.09 7.52 -52.27
N ASN A 531 -21.82 8.52 -52.75
CA ASN A 531 -22.11 8.72 -54.16
C ASN A 531 -21.01 9.46 -54.93
N ALA A 532 -19.95 9.90 -54.24
CA ALA A 532 -18.82 10.60 -54.86
C ALA A 532 -17.78 9.62 -55.41
N PRO A 533 -16.95 10.03 -56.40
CA PRO A 533 -15.85 9.21 -56.92
C PRO A 533 -14.81 8.83 -55.87
N ASP A 534 -14.67 9.64 -54.82
CA ASP A 534 -13.80 9.40 -53.67
C ASP A 534 -14.57 9.70 -52.37
N PRO A 535 -15.29 8.71 -51.82
CA PRO A 535 -16.11 8.92 -50.64
C PRO A 535 -15.33 9.42 -49.42
N ALA A 536 -14.08 8.97 -49.24
CA ALA A 536 -13.27 9.34 -48.07
C ALA A 536 -12.79 10.79 -48.15
N GLU A 537 -12.37 11.24 -49.34
CA GLU A 537 -12.00 12.63 -49.56
C GLU A 537 -13.23 13.56 -49.46
N GLU A 538 -14.37 13.16 -50.03
CA GLU A 538 -15.59 13.96 -49.99
C GLU A 538 -16.12 14.09 -48.56
N LEU A 539 -16.08 13.01 -47.75
CA LEU A 539 -16.50 13.05 -46.35
C LEU A 539 -15.57 13.94 -45.52
N GLY A 540 -14.25 13.83 -45.72
CA GLY A 540 -13.28 14.72 -45.07
C GLY A 540 -13.49 16.20 -45.43
N ARG A 541 -13.86 16.49 -46.67
CA ARG A 541 -14.19 17.85 -47.14
C ARG A 541 -15.50 18.37 -46.54
N ALA A 542 -16.57 17.56 -46.58
CA ALA A 542 -17.90 17.92 -46.07
C ALA A 542 -17.88 18.20 -44.56
N ILE A 543 -17.19 17.35 -43.79
CA ILE A 543 -16.97 17.57 -42.36
C ILE A 543 -16.15 18.85 -42.15
N GLY A 544 -15.06 19.02 -42.92
CA GLY A 544 -14.19 20.19 -42.77
C GLY A 544 -14.87 21.53 -43.08
N GLN A 545 -15.87 21.55 -43.97
CA GLN A 545 -16.69 22.74 -44.22
C GLN A 545 -17.57 23.12 -43.02
N ARG A 546 -18.00 22.13 -42.22
CA ARG A 546 -18.84 22.33 -41.03
C ARG A 546 -18.04 22.63 -39.77
N THR A 547 -16.86 22.03 -39.62
CA THR A 547 -15.98 22.20 -38.45
C THR A 547 -14.93 23.30 -38.63
N GLY A 548 -14.72 23.76 -39.87
CA GLY A 548 -13.81 24.86 -40.22
C GLY A 548 -12.34 24.46 -40.41
N ARG A 549 -11.99 23.17 -40.27
CA ARG A 549 -10.65 22.60 -40.49
C ARG A 549 -10.74 21.15 -40.98
N ASN A 550 -9.68 20.63 -41.60
CA ASN A 550 -9.66 19.23 -42.03
C ASN A 550 -9.72 18.29 -40.80
N PRO A 551 -10.77 17.46 -40.66
CA PRO A 551 -10.99 16.64 -39.47
C PRO A 551 -9.87 15.63 -39.25
N LEU A 552 -9.26 15.08 -40.32
CA LEU A 552 -8.20 14.07 -40.18
C LEU A 552 -6.92 14.64 -39.53
N ILE A 553 -6.67 15.95 -39.63
CA ILE A 553 -5.54 16.58 -38.94
C ILE A 553 -5.73 16.51 -37.42
N ASP A 554 -6.95 16.81 -36.96
CA ASP A 554 -7.28 16.84 -35.53
C ASP A 554 -7.43 15.41 -34.98
N LEU A 555 -8.04 14.51 -35.76
CA LEU A 555 -8.26 13.11 -35.37
C LEU A 555 -6.96 12.29 -35.31
N LEU A 556 -5.96 12.62 -36.15
CA LEU A 556 -4.64 11.96 -36.16
C LEU A 556 -3.61 12.67 -35.26
N ALA A 557 -3.99 13.72 -34.53
CA ALA A 557 -3.09 14.39 -33.59
C ALA A 557 -2.59 13.46 -32.45
N PRO A 558 -3.42 12.56 -31.88
CA PRO A 558 -2.94 11.57 -30.93
C PRO A 558 -2.02 10.55 -31.62
N GLY A 559 -0.82 10.36 -31.07
CA GLY A 559 0.20 9.47 -31.64
C GLY A 559 -0.25 8.01 -31.78
N GLN A 560 -1.14 7.55 -30.90
CA GLN A 560 -1.72 6.21 -30.90
C GLN A 560 -2.64 5.98 -32.11
N VAL A 561 -3.51 6.95 -32.43
CA VAL A 561 -4.41 6.87 -33.59
C VAL A 561 -3.59 6.90 -34.88
N ARG A 562 -2.62 7.80 -34.96
CA ARG A 562 -1.72 7.90 -36.11
C ARG A 562 -0.88 6.64 -36.34
N ALA A 563 -0.52 5.92 -35.27
CA ALA A 563 0.27 4.68 -35.36
C ALA A 563 -0.59 3.45 -35.71
N ASN A 564 -1.92 3.54 -35.63
CA ASN A 564 -2.80 2.42 -35.95
C ASN A 564 -2.98 2.28 -37.47
N ARG A 565 -2.16 1.42 -38.07
CA ARG A 565 -2.18 1.13 -39.52
C ARG A 565 -3.52 0.58 -40.01
N TYR A 566 -4.30 -0.06 -39.15
CA TYR A 566 -5.59 -0.67 -39.51
C TYR A 566 -6.70 0.37 -39.69
N LEU A 567 -6.50 1.59 -39.19
CA LEU A 567 -7.42 2.72 -39.38
C LEU A 567 -6.97 3.66 -40.51
N SER A 568 -5.85 3.34 -41.18
CA SER A 568 -5.34 4.13 -42.29
C SER A 568 -6.17 3.92 -43.56
N ARG A 569 -6.12 4.89 -44.47
CA ARG A 569 -6.78 4.83 -45.78
C ARG A 569 -6.32 3.65 -46.66
N SER A 570 -5.13 3.08 -46.39
CA SER A 570 -4.57 1.94 -47.11
C SER A 570 -4.83 0.59 -46.42
N ALA A 571 -5.61 0.55 -45.34
CA ALA A 571 -5.92 -0.69 -44.64
C ALA A 571 -6.86 -1.57 -45.46
N GLU A 572 -6.71 -2.89 -45.36
CA GLU A 572 -7.67 -3.83 -45.93
C GLU A 572 -9.05 -3.69 -45.27
N PRO A 573 -10.17 -3.72 -46.02
CA PRO A 573 -11.51 -3.43 -45.50
C PRO A 573 -11.88 -4.28 -44.27
N GLU A 574 -11.58 -5.57 -44.27
CA GLU A 574 -11.90 -6.46 -43.14
C GLU A 574 -11.06 -6.13 -41.89
N GLN A 575 -9.82 -5.66 -42.06
CA GLN A 575 -8.98 -5.25 -40.93
C GLN A 575 -9.44 -3.90 -40.36
N ALA A 576 -9.85 -2.98 -41.23
CA ALA A 576 -10.44 -1.70 -40.83
C ALA A 576 -11.77 -1.90 -40.10
N ARG A 577 -12.63 -2.80 -40.61
CA ARG A 577 -13.92 -3.16 -39.99
C ARG A 577 -13.74 -3.66 -38.57
N ARG A 578 -12.82 -4.61 -38.36
CA ARG A 578 -12.47 -5.12 -37.02
C ARG A 578 -11.92 -4.05 -36.10
N ALA A 579 -11.02 -3.20 -36.60
CA ALA A 579 -10.42 -2.15 -35.79
C ALA A 579 -11.47 -1.10 -35.34
N ILE A 580 -12.41 -0.72 -36.23
CA ILE A 580 -13.49 0.22 -35.89
C ILE A 580 -14.47 -0.43 -34.90
N ASP A 581 -14.87 -1.68 -35.13
CA ASP A 581 -15.75 -2.43 -34.24
C ASP A 581 -15.19 -2.56 -32.82
N GLU A 582 -13.90 -2.87 -32.71
CA GLU A 582 -13.19 -3.04 -31.44
C GLU A 582 -13.11 -1.71 -30.67
N GLU A 583 -12.79 -0.61 -31.34
CA GLU A 583 -12.74 0.71 -30.71
C GLU A 583 -14.14 1.19 -30.27
N LEU A 584 -15.18 0.96 -31.09
CA LEU A 584 -16.58 1.25 -30.72
C LEU A 584 -17.02 0.43 -29.51
N THR A 585 -16.67 -0.86 -29.46
CA THR A 585 -17.02 -1.76 -28.36
C THR A 585 -16.32 -1.34 -27.06
N ARG A 586 -15.02 -1.05 -27.12
CA ARG A 586 -14.25 -0.57 -25.96
C ARG A 586 -14.76 0.76 -25.45
N HIS A 587 -15.09 1.68 -26.35
CA HIS A 587 -15.63 2.99 -25.98
C HIS A 587 -16.98 2.84 -25.26
N ALA A 588 -17.91 2.04 -25.81
CA ALA A 588 -19.18 1.75 -25.18
C ALA A 588 -19.04 1.07 -23.80
N ALA A 589 -18.14 0.09 -23.66
CA ALA A 589 -17.88 -0.58 -22.39
C ALA A 589 -17.30 0.37 -21.33
N THR A 590 -16.37 1.24 -21.73
CA THR A 590 -15.77 2.25 -20.84
C THR A 590 -16.83 3.20 -20.28
N LEU A 591 -17.73 3.67 -21.14
CA LEU A 591 -18.83 4.55 -20.75
C LEU A 591 -19.86 3.84 -19.89
N GLY A 592 -20.18 2.59 -20.21
CA GLY A 592 -21.05 1.73 -19.41
C GLY A 592 -20.53 1.57 -17.98
N ARG A 593 -19.27 1.18 -17.80
CA ARG A 593 -18.66 1.09 -16.46
C ARG A 593 -18.67 2.42 -15.72
N SER A 594 -18.35 3.52 -16.41
CA SER A 594 -18.30 4.84 -15.79
C SER A 594 -19.68 5.29 -15.32
N ALA A 595 -20.73 5.02 -16.10
CA ALA A 595 -22.12 5.26 -15.73
C ALA A 595 -22.56 4.40 -14.54
N GLU A 596 -22.29 3.09 -14.57
CA GLU A 596 -22.60 2.17 -13.47
C GLU A 596 -21.84 2.52 -12.19
N THR A 597 -20.59 2.95 -12.29
CA THR A 597 -19.79 3.42 -11.15
C THR A 597 -20.40 4.68 -10.55
N LEU A 598 -20.84 5.63 -11.37
CA LEU A 598 -21.46 6.88 -10.91
C LEU A 598 -22.85 6.62 -10.29
N GLU A 599 -23.60 5.67 -10.83
CA GLU A 599 -24.90 5.25 -10.31
C GLU A 599 -24.76 4.46 -8.99
N ALA A 600 -23.82 3.53 -8.92
CA ALA A 600 -23.41 2.86 -7.69
C ALA A 600 -22.96 3.87 -6.62
N GLN A 601 -22.15 4.88 -6.98
CA GLN A 601 -21.78 5.96 -6.07
C GLN A 601 -22.97 6.78 -5.57
N ARG A 602 -24.04 6.92 -6.36
CA ARG A 602 -25.28 7.60 -5.97
C ARG A 602 -26.18 6.72 -5.12
N GLU A 603 -26.24 5.41 -5.38
CA GLU A 603 -26.98 4.43 -4.56
C GLU A 603 -26.30 4.20 -3.20
N ILE A 604 -24.97 4.22 -3.12
CA ILE A 604 -24.19 4.24 -1.85
C ILE A 604 -24.58 5.44 -0.96
N ILE A 605 -25.02 6.54 -1.56
CA ILE A 605 -25.50 7.74 -0.84
C ILE A 605 -26.99 7.59 -0.46
N ALA A 606 -27.73 6.64 -1.03
CA ALA A 606 -29.19 6.54 -0.94
C ALA A 606 -29.74 5.37 -0.09
N ASP A 607 -29.30 4.10 -0.24
CA ASP A 607 -29.53 2.97 0.70
C ASP A 607 -28.89 1.64 0.20
N GLU A 608 -28.65 0.68 1.11
CA GLU A 608 -27.89 -0.57 0.90
C GLU A 608 -28.73 -1.72 0.29
N GLY A 609 -28.28 -2.30 -0.84
CA GLY A 609 -28.88 -3.51 -1.41
C GLY A 609 -27.90 -4.38 -2.23
N GLU A 610 -28.07 -5.71 -2.14
CA GLU A 610 -27.27 -6.77 -2.79
C GLU A 610 -27.26 -6.75 -4.33
N GLY A 611 -28.07 -5.91 -4.99
CA GLY A 611 -28.08 -5.77 -6.46
C GLY A 611 -26.85 -5.05 -7.02
N LEU A 612 -26.18 -4.24 -6.20
CA LEU A 612 -25.13 -3.32 -6.61
C LEU A 612 -23.80 -4.04 -6.87
N THR A 613 -23.45 -5.03 -6.04
CA THR A 613 -22.27 -5.90 -6.23
C THR A 613 -22.36 -6.76 -7.47
N TRP A 614 -23.54 -7.31 -7.79
CA TRP A 614 -23.74 -8.11 -9.00
C TRP A 614 -23.57 -7.25 -10.27
N ARG A 615 -24.18 -6.06 -10.32
CA ARG A 615 -24.09 -5.17 -11.50
C ARG A 615 -22.69 -4.60 -11.72
N LEU A 616 -21.98 -4.24 -10.65
CA LEU A 616 -20.59 -3.79 -10.77
C LEU A 616 -19.69 -4.93 -11.29
N SER A 617 -19.93 -6.16 -10.83
CA SER A 617 -19.23 -7.35 -11.32
C SER A 617 -19.51 -7.59 -12.80
N GLU A 618 -20.75 -7.50 -13.26
CA GLU A 618 -21.12 -7.64 -14.66
C GLU A 618 -20.52 -6.54 -15.54
N ALA A 619 -20.49 -5.28 -15.09
CA ALA A 619 -19.89 -4.16 -15.82
C ALA A 619 -18.36 -4.30 -15.95
N VAL A 620 -17.70 -4.78 -14.91
CA VAL A 620 -16.25 -5.09 -14.94
C VAL A 620 -15.98 -6.30 -15.83
N SER A 621 -16.83 -7.33 -15.81
CA SER A 621 -16.73 -8.47 -16.72
C SER A 621 -16.89 -8.05 -18.18
N ALA A 622 -17.86 -7.20 -18.51
CA ALA A 622 -18.07 -6.70 -19.87
C ALA A 622 -16.88 -5.87 -20.39
N GLU A 623 -16.27 -5.05 -19.54
CA GLU A 623 -15.04 -4.30 -19.88
C GLU A 623 -13.84 -5.24 -20.05
N PHE A 624 -13.72 -6.24 -19.18
CA PHE A 624 -12.65 -7.24 -19.27
C PHE A 624 -12.76 -8.05 -20.57
N GLU A 625 -13.95 -8.50 -20.95
CA GLU A 625 -14.21 -9.21 -22.20
C GLU A 625 -13.94 -8.33 -23.43
N ALA A 626 -14.34 -7.05 -23.41
CA ALA A 626 -14.04 -6.09 -24.47
C ALA A 626 -12.53 -5.81 -24.62
N ASN A 627 -11.77 -5.87 -23.52
CA ASN A 627 -10.32 -5.61 -23.51
C ASN A 627 -9.47 -6.85 -23.81
N THR A 628 -10.03 -8.07 -23.67
CA THR A 628 -9.28 -9.33 -23.81
C THR A 628 -9.55 -10.11 -25.09
N ARG A 629 -10.43 -9.64 -25.98
CA ARG A 629 -10.63 -10.25 -27.31
C ARG A 629 -9.30 -10.29 -28.11
N PRO A 630 -8.77 -11.48 -28.47
CA PRO A 630 -7.60 -11.58 -29.33
C PRO A 630 -7.98 -11.44 -30.82
N LEU A 631 -7.10 -10.83 -31.61
CA LEU A 631 -7.12 -10.89 -33.08
C LEU A 631 -6.82 -12.33 -33.54
N ALA A 632 -7.82 -13.21 -33.55
CA ALA A 632 -7.68 -14.60 -34.00
C ALA A 632 -8.19 -14.79 -35.45
N GLU A 633 -7.54 -15.72 -36.15
CA GLU A 633 -7.73 -16.07 -37.55
C GLU A 633 -9.12 -16.66 -37.85
N ALA A 634 -9.50 -16.57 -39.13
CA ALA A 634 -10.81 -16.87 -39.67
C ALA A 634 -11.34 -18.27 -39.34
N GLY A 635 -12.60 -18.31 -38.89
CA GLY A 635 -13.48 -19.47 -39.05
C GLY A 635 -14.00 -20.04 -37.75
N GLN A 636 -15.13 -19.52 -37.27
CA GLN A 636 -16.29 -20.21 -36.66
C GLN A 636 -17.02 -19.29 -35.67
N SER A 637 -18.35 -19.44 -35.62
CA SER A 637 -19.33 -18.76 -34.76
C SER A 637 -19.89 -17.41 -35.24
N SER A 638 -20.73 -17.43 -36.28
CA SER A 638 -21.65 -16.32 -36.58
C SER A 638 -22.91 -16.32 -35.70
N GLU A 639 -23.17 -17.41 -34.96
CA GLU A 639 -24.37 -17.54 -34.11
C GLU A 639 -24.17 -16.88 -32.73
N ASP A 640 -22.96 -16.88 -32.15
CA ASP A 640 -22.71 -16.23 -30.86
C ASP A 640 -22.61 -14.70 -30.99
N GLU A 641 -22.06 -14.17 -32.09
CA GLU A 641 -21.99 -12.73 -32.35
C GLU A 641 -23.38 -12.09 -32.49
N ALA A 642 -24.31 -12.75 -33.18
CA ALA A 642 -25.67 -12.28 -33.35
C ALA A 642 -26.51 -12.41 -32.05
N SER A 643 -26.16 -13.35 -31.16
CA SER A 643 -26.79 -13.48 -29.85
C SER A 643 -26.34 -12.38 -28.89
N LEU A 644 -25.03 -12.14 -28.83
CA LEU A 644 -24.42 -11.15 -27.94
C LEU A 644 -24.80 -9.71 -28.34
N SER A 645 -24.85 -9.43 -29.64
CA SER A 645 -25.30 -8.12 -30.15
C SER A 645 -26.76 -7.84 -29.76
N ARG A 646 -27.65 -8.85 -29.87
CA ARG A 646 -29.05 -8.74 -29.45
C ARG A 646 -29.19 -8.56 -27.94
N GLU A 647 -28.34 -9.19 -27.14
CA GLU A 647 -28.33 -9.01 -25.68
C GLU A 647 -27.91 -7.59 -25.28
N LEU A 648 -26.84 -7.07 -25.89
CA LEU A 648 -26.35 -5.70 -25.70
C LEU A 648 -27.36 -4.64 -26.18
N GLU A 649 -28.01 -4.85 -27.33
CA GLU A 649 -29.09 -3.99 -27.80
C GLU A 649 -30.30 -4.00 -26.85
N SER A 650 -30.62 -5.15 -26.26
CA SER A 650 -31.69 -5.24 -25.26
C SER A 650 -31.36 -4.49 -23.97
N MET A 651 -30.07 -4.36 -23.62
CA MET A 651 -29.62 -3.60 -22.45
C MET A 651 -29.69 -2.10 -22.72
N ILE A 652 -29.27 -1.65 -23.90
CA ILE A 652 -29.36 -0.23 -24.32
C ILE A 652 -30.83 0.22 -24.42
N ALA A 653 -31.72 -0.62 -24.96
CA ALA A 653 -33.16 -0.33 -25.04
C ALA A 653 -33.83 -0.23 -23.65
N ARG A 654 -33.37 -1.01 -22.66
CA ARG A 654 -33.85 -0.94 -21.27
C ARG A 654 -33.41 0.34 -20.56
N HIS A 655 -32.29 0.93 -20.95
CA HIS A 655 -31.82 2.23 -20.45
C HIS A 655 -32.67 3.41 -20.99
N ASN A 656 -32.95 3.42 -22.30
CA ASN A 656 -33.72 4.50 -22.94
C ASN A 656 -35.22 4.52 -22.57
N SER A 657 -35.81 3.38 -22.21
CA SER A 657 -37.24 3.27 -21.85
C SER A 657 -37.58 3.74 -20.43
N ARG A 658 -36.58 4.11 -19.62
CA ARG A 658 -36.76 4.51 -18.20
C ARG A 658 -36.39 5.97 -17.92
N GLN A 659 -36.01 6.74 -18.93
CA GLN A 659 -35.95 8.19 -18.79
C GLN A 659 -37.38 8.76 -18.66
N PRO A 660 -37.65 9.67 -17.71
CA PRO A 660 -38.95 10.32 -17.62
C PRO A 660 -39.21 11.09 -18.92
N LYS A 661 -40.35 10.84 -19.57
CA LYS A 661 -40.82 11.67 -20.68
C LYS A 661 -40.97 13.11 -20.16
N THR A 662 -40.04 13.96 -20.53
CA THR A 662 -40.14 15.40 -20.31
C THR A 662 -41.28 15.94 -21.18
N ARG A 663 -42.26 16.57 -20.53
CA ARG A 663 -43.26 17.45 -21.16
C ARG A 663 -42.68 18.83 -21.33
#